data_AF-A0A969C6P6-F1
#
_entry.id   AF-A0A969C6P6-F1
#
_cell.length_a   1.000
_cell.length_b   1.000
_cell.length_c   1.000
_cell.angle_alpha   90.00
_cell.angle_beta   90.00
_cell.angle_gamma   90.00
#
_symmetry.space_group_name_H-M   'P 1'
#
loop_
_entity.id
_entity.type
_entity.pdbx_description
1 polymer ?
#
loop_
_entity_poly.entity_id
_entity_poly.type
_entity_poly.pdbx_seq_one_letter_code
_entity_poly.pdbx_strand_id
1 'polypeptide(L)'
;MSSAAKFSGQCPPSPTADGSDAAPFSTLTEALRQATPGTVVQLSVGTYSVASGEQFPLVVPAGVILLGNESTKGQGITIQGGGSYDSPTLGQQNVAILLGKDAQARGISVINSDDKGTGIWLESSNALVQNCTIASCGREGILATGNANPLIRDNVLKQNRISGLSMLRSSKGEVWGNTLEGSTIGLALGDQSAPLVARNRLNQNRTGIIVAGTASPVLRGNTIQNSAEIGLSLKEQALPDFGDPQSPAGNIFQNSTQFDLNVETGKTLVSVGNQVDPRKNRGPVSLQASELTQAIASPSPSRCPCPPGVSGGNSSGGNSSGEDNSGGNTSGNAGGSLPVSGGPVSGGPLVFADIRDHWAGAFIQALVDRKILSGFPDGTFRPQTSLTRVEYAALVAKAFNRPLIRPGTTFPDLPTTFWGNAAIAKASRMAFIAGFPDGTFRPNQQLTRVQGIVSLVSGLGLSGGSPGLLGVYGDRAQIPSYATNAIATATQNRIIVNHPQLNLLNPLRPTTRAEIAVMVYQALVVLRQAPVIESAFIPQPIVPTSLTDLNGHWAEPFVRSLVDQNLLTGFPDGSFHPNAAVSRAEYAVMIAKAFAPQRAAPKSTFKICPPISGQRLPSPKRPEAVFWREFPPSGSSPISPFLGFRCSFPWSMACS
;
A
#
# COMPACT_ATOMS: atom_id res chain seq x y z
N MET A 1 29.16 -7.97 -9.32
CA MET A 1 29.06 -8.13 -10.78
C MET A 1 27.71 -8.79 -11.05
N SER A 2 26.70 -7.98 -11.41
CA SER A 2 25.44 -8.49 -11.95
C SER A 2 25.78 -9.09 -13.31
N SER A 3 25.62 -10.40 -13.48
CA SER A 3 25.69 -11.00 -14.82
C SER A 3 24.42 -10.62 -15.56
N ALA A 4 24.40 -9.40 -16.10
CA ALA A 4 23.38 -8.97 -17.05
C ALA A 4 23.64 -9.72 -18.34
N ALA A 5 22.83 -10.73 -18.65
CA ALA A 5 22.90 -11.38 -19.94
C ALA A 5 22.09 -10.55 -20.94
N LYS A 6 22.76 -9.86 -21.89
CA LYS A 6 22.10 -9.02 -22.90
C LYS A 6 21.96 -9.74 -24.22
N PHE A 7 20.80 -9.57 -24.85
CA PHE A 7 20.43 -9.97 -26.22
C PHE A 7 21.21 -9.24 -27.34
N SER A 8 21.30 -9.74 -28.58
CA SER A 8 21.22 -8.94 -29.81
C SER A 8 20.52 -9.76 -30.91
N GLY A 9 19.38 -9.30 -31.43
CA GLY A 9 18.55 -10.05 -32.35
C GLY A 9 19.00 -10.09 -33.82
N GLN A 10 20.29 -10.08 -34.14
CA GLN A 10 20.79 -10.27 -35.53
C GLN A 10 22.07 -11.14 -35.59
N CYS A 11 22.12 -12.04 -36.60
CA CYS A 11 23.08 -13.14 -36.90
C CYS A 11 24.60 -12.83 -36.81
N PRO A 12 25.50 -13.85 -36.75
CA PRO A 12 25.31 -15.31 -36.56
C PRO A 12 25.70 -15.80 -35.14
N PRO A 13 25.36 -17.05 -34.74
CA PRO A 13 25.73 -17.58 -33.42
C PRO A 13 27.25 -17.71 -33.27
N SER A 14 27.80 -17.05 -32.25
CA SER A 14 29.16 -17.33 -31.81
C SER A 14 29.18 -18.67 -31.06
N PRO A 15 30.08 -19.62 -31.39
CA PRO A 15 30.18 -20.90 -30.70
C PRO A 15 30.64 -20.80 -29.23
N THR A 16 30.85 -19.57 -28.72
CA THR A 16 31.24 -19.26 -27.34
C THR A 16 30.33 -18.19 -26.72
N ALA A 17 29.01 -18.28 -26.92
CA ALA A 17 28.04 -17.39 -26.27
C ALA A 17 28.00 -17.64 -24.76
N ASP A 18 28.52 -16.71 -23.97
CA ASP A 18 28.53 -16.76 -22.49
C ASP A 18 27.47 -15.84 -21.86
N GLY A 19 26.67 -15.16 -22.69
CA GLY A 19 25.64 -14.23 -22.28
C GLY A 19 26.14 -12.81 -22.03
N SER A 20 27.44 -12.53 -22.09
CA SER A 20 27.99 -11.19 -21.90
C SER A 20 27.62 -10.23 -23.04
N ASP A 21 27.84 -8.93 -22.82
CA ASP A 21 27.69 -7.88 -23.86
C ASP A 21 28.54 -8.17 -25.12
N ALA A 22 29.60 -8.97 -25.00
CA ALA A 22 30.50 -9.34 -26.09
C ALA A 22 30.11 -10.65 -26.80
N ALA A 23 29.34 -11.52 -26.16
CA ALA A 23 28.93 -12.82 -26.68
C ALA A 23 27.52 -13.18 -26.17
N PRO A 24 26.47 -12.50 -26.69
CA PRO A 24 25.11 -12.67 -26.20
C PRO A 24 24.58 -14.10 -26.45
N PHE A 25 23.47 -14.45 -25.77
CA PHE A 25 22.43 -15.41 -26.20
C PHE A 25 22.46 -15.80 -27.70
N SER A 26 21.95 -16.95 -28.14
CA SER A 26 21.37 -17.05 -29.49
C SER A 26 19.85 -17.15 -29.44
N THR A 27 19.32 -17.64 -28.32
CA THR A 27 17.89 -17.78 -28.04
C THR A 27 17.61 -17.41 -26.59
N LEU A 28 16.39 -16.96 -26.33
CA LEU A 28 15.87 -16.72 -24.98
C LEU A 28 15.73 -18.04 -24.20
N THR A 29 15.39 -19.12 -24.90
CA THR A 29 15.29 -20.47 -24.34
C THR A 29 16.57 -20.88 -23.64
N GLU A 30 17.73 -20.67 -24.28
CA GLU A 30 19.01 -21.04 -23.69
C GLU A 30 19.37 -20.13 -22.51
N ALA A 31 19.14 -18.83 -22.64
CA ALA A 31 19.35 -17.87 -21.56
C ALA A 31 18.53 -18.22 -20.31
N LEU A 32 17.25 -18.60 -20.49
CA LEU A 32 16.38 -18.97 -19.37
C LEU A 32 16.76 -20.30 -18.73
N ARG A 33 17.37 -21.25 -19.46
CA ARG A 33 17.87 -22.51 -18.89
C ARG A 33 19.07 -22.30 -17.98
N GLN A 34 19.90 -21.31 -18.27
CA GLN A 34 21.10 -21.00 -17.48
C GLN A 34 20.83 -19.95 -16.39
N ALA A 35 19.69 -19.27 -16.44
CA ALA A 35 19.34 -18.21 -15.49
C ALA A 35 19.08 -18.77 -14.08
N THR A 36 19.69 -18.12 -13.09
CA THR A 36 19.48 -18.41 -11.66
C THR A 36 18.69 -17.26 -11.00
N PRO A 37 18.07 -17.47 -9.82
CA PRO A 37 17.32 -16.42 -9.15
C PRO A 37 18.15 -15.13 -8.97
N GLY A 38 17.57 -13.98 -9.30
CA GLY A 38 18.26 -12.68 -9.32
C GLY A 38 18.89 -12.31 -10.67
N THR A 39 18.91 -13.21 -11.65
CA THR A 39 19.40 -12.92 -13.00
C THR A 39 18.44 -11.98 -13.74
N VAL A 40 19.01 -10.98 -14.43
CA VAL A 40 18.28 -10.13 -15.38
C VAL A 40 18.62 -10.57 -16.79
N VAL A 41 17.61 -11.03 -17.51
CA VAL A 41 17.68 -11.38 -18.93
C VAL A 41 17.17 -10.19 -19.73
N GLN A 42 18.08 -9.42 -20.31
CA GLN A 42 17.76 -8.22 -21.07
C GLN A 42 17.56 -8.56 -22.56
N LEU A 43 16.36 -8.30 -23.07
CA LEU A 43 15.99 -8.54 -24.46
C LEU A 43 16.40 -7.35 -25.34
N SER A 44 16.83 -7.67 -26.55
CA SER A 44 16.96 -6.72 -27.64
C SER A 44 15.71 -6.64 -28.47
N VAL A 45 15.60 -5.56 -29.23
CA VAL A 45 14.61 -5.42 -30.31
C VAL A 45 14.73 -6.61 -31.26
N GLY A 46 13.61 -7.25 -31.56
CA GLY A 46 13.52 -8.45 -32.37
C GLY A 46 12.24 -9.23 -32.12
N THR A 47 12.02 -10.23 -32.96
CA THR A 47 10.93 -11.19 -32.81
C THR A 47 11.50 -12.54 -32.38
N TYR A 48 11.08 -13.00 -31.20
CA TYR A 48 11.47 -14.27 -30.58
C TYR A 48 10.36 -15.28 -30.84
N SER A 49 10.61 -16.24 -31.71
CA SER A 49 9.64 -17.23 -32.14
C SER A 49 10.30 -18.58 -32.40
N VAL A 50 9.51 -19.60 -32.73
CA VAL A 50 10.05 -20.90 -33.17
C VAL A 50 11.00 -20.73 -34.36
N ALA A 51 10.75 -19.76 -35.25
CA ALA A 51 11.62 -19.46 -36.39
C ALA A 51 12.97 -18.84 -35.97
N SER A 52 13.04 -18.18 -34.81
CA SER A 52 14.31 -17.71 -34.24
C SER A 52 14.98 -18.75 -33.33
N GLY A 53 14.45 -19.98 -33.27
CA GLY A 53 15.00 -21.09 -32.48
C GLY A 53 14.46 -21.21 -31.05
N GLU A 54 13.40 -20.48 -30.70
CA GLU A 54 12.79 -20.59 -29.37
C GLU A 54 11.99 -21.89 -29.18
N GLN A 55 12.06 -22.45 -27.98
CA GLN A 55 11.23 -23.58 -27.55
C GLN A 55 10.18 -23.11 -26.55
N PHE A 56 8.91 -23.26 -26.92
CA PHE A 56 7.77 -22.89 -26.10
C PHE A 56 7.20 -24.09 -25.31
N PRO A 57 6.61 -23.89 -24.12
CA PRO A 57 6.48 -22.61 -23.42
C PRO A 57 7.84 -22.11 -22.90
N LEU A 58 8.06 -20.80 -22.96
CA LEU A 58 9.22 -20.17 -22.34
C LEU A 58 9.01 -20.14 -20.83
N VAL A 59 9.74 -20.98 -20.11
CA VAL A 59 9.67 -21.07 -18.65
C VAL A 59 10.67 -20.07 -18.07
N VAL A 60 10.17 -19.02 -17.43
CA VAL A 60 11.01 -18.07 -16.70
C VAL A 60 11.23 -18.61 -15.29
N PRO A 61 12.47 -18.93 -14.89
CA PRO A 61 12.75 -19.51 -13.57
C PRO A 61 12.39 -18.57 -12.43
N ALA A 62 12.30 -19.14 -11.23
CA ALA A 62 11.95 -18.37 -10.04
C ALA A 62 12.97 -17.24 -9.79
N GLY A 63 12.48 -16.04 -9.47
CA GLY A 63 13.30 -14.86 -9.19
C GLY A 63 14.07 -14.28 -10.38
N VAL A 64 13.84 -14.77 -11.62
CA VAL A 64 14.47 -14.22 -12.84
C VAL A 64 13.64 -13.06 -13.39
N ILE A 65 14.33 -12.03 -13.88
CA ILE A 65 13.72 -10.86 -14.50
C ILE A 65 13.90 -10.91 -16.01
N LEU A 66 12.81 -11.04 -16.74
CA LEU A 66 12.74 -10.88 -18.19
C LEU A 66 12.47 -9.41 -18.51
N LEU A 67 13.47 -8.70 -19.03
CA LEU A 67 13.46 -7.25 -19.19
C LEU A 67 13.59 -6.83 -20.65
N GLY A 68 12.58 -6.18 -21.19
CA GLY A 68 12.64 -5.50 -22.49
C GLY A 68 12.72 -3.99 -22.32
N ASN A 69 11.81 -3.26 -22.97
CA ASN A 69 11.71 -1.80 -22.90
C ASN A 69 10.40 -1.39 -22.20
N GLU A 70 10.50 -0.97 -20.94
CA GLU A 70 9.34 -0.55 -20.15
C GLU A 70 8.74 0.79 -20.61
N SER A 71 9.57 1.69 -21.12
CA SER A 71 9.11 3.02 -21.57
C SER A 71 8.18 2.93 -22.77
N THR A 72 8.39 1.93 -23.63
CA THR A 72 7.57 1.68 -24.82
C THR A 72 6.59 0.53 -24.64
N LYS A 73 6.50 -0.02 -23.43
CA LYS A 73 5.70 -1.21 -23.10
C LYS A 73 5.98 -2.42 -24.01
N GLY A 74 7.25 -2.60 -24.39
CA GLY A 74 7.71 -3.72 -25.21
C GLY A 74 7.54 -3.56 -26.72
N GLN A 75 7.27 -2.36 -27.24
CA GLN A 75 7.30 -2.14 -28.68
C GLN A 75 8.67 -2.53 -29.27
N GLY A 76 8.64 -3.32 -30.33
CA GLY A 76 9.83 -3.84 -31.02
C GLY A 76 10.45 -5.08 -30.36
N ILE A 77 9.96 -5.54 -29.22
CA ILE A 77 10.43 -6.77 -28.54
C ILE A 77 9.26 -7.73 -28.45
N THR A 78 9.10 -8.59 -29.46
CA THR A 78 7.93 -9.45 -29.60
C THR A 78 8.28 -10.90 -29.36
N ILE A 79 7.69 -11.52 -28.35
CA ILE A 79 7.74 -12.96 -28.11
C ILE A 79 6.47 -13.56 -28.72
N GLN A 80 6.64 -14.42 -29.72
CA GLN A 80 5.55 -15.00 -30.50
C GLN A 80 5.66 -16.51 -30.58
N GLY A 81 4.72 -17.20 -29.94
CA GLY A 81 4.63 -18.65 -29.98
C GLY A 81 3.79 -19.21 -28.84
N GLY A 82 3.68 -20.53 -28.80
CA GLY A 82 2.89 -21.27 -27.83
C GLY A 82 3.39 -22.70 -27.75
N GLY A 83 3.28 -23.31 -26.56
CA GLY A 83 3.69 -24.69 -26.33
C GLY A 83 2.84 -25.36 -25.27
N SER A 84 2.88 -26.69 -25.25
CA SER A 84 2.07 -27.48 -24.31
C SER A 84 2.61 -27.34 -22.88
N TYR A 85 1.70 -27.08 -21.94
CA TYR A 85 1.97 -27.00 -20.51
C TYR A 85 0.89 -27.76 -19.74
N ASP A 86 1.30 -28.74 -18.95
CA ASP A 86 0.39 -29.47 -18.07
C ASP A 86 0.24 -28.71 -16.74
N SER A 87 -0.81 -27.88 -16.66
CA SER A 87 -1.14 -27.14 -15.44
C SER A 87 -1.68 -28.08 -14.37
N PRO A 88 -1.15 -28.00 -13.13
CA PRO A 88 -1.68 -28.77 -12.01
C PRO A 88 -3.10 -28.36 -11.60
N THR A 89 -3.58 -27.17 -12.01
CA THR A 89 -4.90 -26.65 -11.62
C THR A 89 -5.94 -26.67 -12.74
N LEU A 90 -5.48 -26.71 -14.00
CA LEU A 90 -6.33 -26.59 -15.19
C LEU A 90 -6.01 -27.64 -16.29
N GLY A 91 -5.12 -28.61 -16.03
CA GLY A 91 -4.77 -29.66 -16.99
C GLY A 91 -3.92 -29.13 -18.16
N GLN A 92 -3.94 -29.82 -19.30
CA GLN A 92 -3.12 -29.45 -20.46
C GLN A 92 -3.56 -28.12 -21.10
N GLN A 93 -2.61 -27.21 -21.30
CA GLN A 93 -2.81 -25.85 -21.81
C GLN A 93 -1.76 -25.50 -22.88
N ASN A 94 -2.05 -24.51 -23.72
CA ASN A 94 -1.07 -23.91 -24.62
C ASN A 94 -0.65 -22.54 -24.08
N VAL A 95 0.63 -22.37 -23.78
CA VAL A 95 1.19 -21.20 -23.09
C VAL A 95 2.41 -20.66 -23.85
N ALA A 96 2.53 -19.34 -23.98
CA ALA A 96 3.76 -18.74 -24.51
C ALA A 96 4.81 -18.58 -23.42
N ILE A 97 4.45 -17.98 -22.29
CA ILE A 97 5.37 -17.73 -21.17
C ILE A 97 4.78 -18.26 -19.87
N LEU A 98 5.53 -19.10 -19.18
CA LEU A 98 5.23 -19.54 -17.81
C LEU A 98 6.15 -18.79 -16.85
N LEU A 99 5.59 -17.95 -15.97
CA LEU A 99 6.38 -17.24 -14.96
C LEU A 99 6.42 -18.02 -13.64
N GLY A 100 7.64 -18.40 -13.24
CA GLY A 100 7.92 -18.99 -11.96
C GLY A 100 7.65 -18.06 -10.77
N LYS A 101 7.83 -18.59 -9.56
CA LYS A 101 7.68 -17.85 -8.31
C LYS A 101 8.64 -16.65 -8.26
N ASP A 102 8.18 -15.48 -7.82
CA ASP A 102 8.99 -14.25 -7.77
C ASP A 102 9.60 -13.78 -9.12
N ALA A 103 9.28 -14.44 -10.23
CA ALA A 103 9.77 -14.07 -11.55
C ALA A 103 9.10 -12.78 -12.04
N GLN A 104 9.75 -12.10 -12.98
CA GLN A 104 9.26 -10.83 -13.51
C GLN A 104 9.28 -10.82 -15.04
N ALA A 105 8.24 -10.27 -15.64
CA ALA A 105 8.20 -9.90 -17.05
C ALA A 105 7.93 -8.40 -17.16
N ARG A 106 8.88 -7.66 -17.73
CA ARG A 106 8.86 -6.20 -17.79
C ARG A 106 9.16 -5.70 -19.19
N GLY A 107 8.30 -4.85 -19.75
CA GLY A 107 8.63 -4.17 -21.01
C GLY A 107 8.71 -5.09 -22.23
N ILE A 108 7.91 -6.15 -22.31
CA ILE A 108 7.93 -7.10 -23.45
C ILE A 108 6.56 -7.13 -24.14
N SER A 109 6.56 -7.50 -25.43
CA SER A 109 5.34 -7.83 -26.16
C SER A 109 5.18 -9.35 -26.27
N VAL A 110 3.98 -9.88 -26.03
CA VAL A 110 3.70 -11.32 -26.08
C VAL A 110 2.49 -11.60 -26.98
N ILE A 111 2.63 -12.56 -27.88
CA ILE A 111 1.61 -13.01 -28.83
C ILE A 111 1.55 -14.54 -28.81
N ASN A 112 0.36 -15.11 -28.63
CA ASN A 112 0.13 -16.54 -28.78
C ASN A 112 -1.13 -16.78 -29.63
N SER A 113 -0.97 -16.75 -30.94
CA SER A 113 -2.08 -16.78 -31.90
C SER A 113 -2.77 -18.14 -32.04
N ASP A 114 -2.29 -19.18 -31.35
CA ASP A 114 -2.90 -20.51 -31.39
C ASP A 114 -4.31 -20.47 -30.82
N ASP A 115 -5.23 -21.29 -31.32
CA ASP A 115 -6.67 -21.26 -30.97
C ASP A 115 -6.97 -21.37 -29.46
N LYS A 116 -6.07 -21.97 -28.68
CA LYS A 116 -6.13 -22.07 -27.21
C LYS A 116 -4.90 -21.46 -26.53
N GLY A 117 -4.20 -20.59 -27.24
CA GLY A 117 -2.96 -19.97 -26.81
C GLY A 117 -3.19 -18.90 -25.76
N THR A 118 -2.64 -19.14 -24.57
CA THR A 118 -2.50 -18.12 -23.52
C THR A 118 -1.14 -17.43 -23.65
N GLY A 119 -1.12 -16.11 -23.51
CA GLY A 119 0.13 -15.33 -23.55
C GLY A 119 1.02 -15.64 -22.33
N ILE A 120 0.63 -15.15 -21.16
CA ILE A 120 1.39 -15.34 -19.91
C ILE A 120 0.58 -16.16 -18.91
N TRP A 121 1.18 -17.22 -18.39
CA TRP A 121 0.60 -18.11 -17.38
C TRP A 121 1.28 -17.93 -16.03
N LEU A 122 0.45 -17.82 -14.99
CA LEU A 122 0.85 -17.63 -13.59
C LEU A 122 0.25 -18.76 -12.73
N GLU A 123 1.03 -19.82 -12.51
CA GLU A 123 0.61 -20.99 -11.74
C GLU A 123 1.04 -20.86 -10.28
N SER A 124 0.11 -20.54 -9.38
CA SER A 124 0.38 -20.39 -7.93
C SER A 124 1.60 -19.51 -7.60
N SER A 125 1.92 -18.54 -8.46
CA SER A 125 3.10 -17.68 -8.36
C SER A 125 2.73 -16.26 -7.95
N ASN A 126 3.68 -15.56 -7.35
CA ASN A 126 3.61 -14.14 -6.97
C ASN A 126 4.42 -13.26 -7.93
N ALA A 127 4.46 -13.64 -9.21
CA ALA A 127 5.24 -12.98 -10.25
C ALA A 127 4.77 -11.53 -10.51
N LEU A 128 5.67 -10.72 -11.06
CA LEU A 128 5.39 -9.36 -11.53
C LEU A 128 5.27 -9.34 -13.06
N VAL A 129 4.16 -8.85 -13.58
CA VAL A 129 4.00 -8.50 -15.00
C VAL A 129 3.77 -7.02 -15.09
N GLN A 130 4.70 -6.27 -15.67
CA GLN A 130 4.65 -4.81 -15.66
C GLN A 130 5.06 -4.18 -16.99
N ASN A 131 4.34 -3.15 -17.42
CA ASN A 131 4.67 -2.41 -18.63
C ASN A 131 4.82 -3.33 -19.85
N CYS A 132 4.03 -4.38 -19.98
CA CYS A 132 4.06 -5.30 -21.11
C CYS A 132 2.89 -5.04 -22.06
N THR A 133 3.02 -5.47 -23.31
CA THR A 133 1.91 -5.51 -24.27
C THR A 133 1.58 -6.96 -24.59
N ILE A 134 0.40 -7.44 -24.20
CA ILE A 134 -0.03 -8.81 -24.47
C ILE A 134 -1.20 -8.76 -25.45
N ALA A 135 -0.96 -9.21 -26.68
CA ALA A 135 -1.90 -8.98 -27.76
C ALA A 135 -2.13 -10.20 -28.63
N SER A 136 -3.32 -10.24 -29.24
CA SER A 136 -3.69 -11.23 -30.26
C SER A 136 -3.51 -12.68 -29.79
N CYS A 137 -3.70 -12.95 -28.50
CA CYS A 137 -3.71 -14.31 -27.98
C CYS A 137 -5.03 -15.00 -28.35
N GLY A 138 -4.97 -16.27 -28.77
CA GLY A 138 -6.16 -17.02 -29.17
C GLY A 138 -7.06 -17.43 -27.99
N ARG A 139 -6.64 -17.20 -26.74
CA ARG A 139 -7.50 -17.36 -25.56
C ARG A 139 -7.39 -16.19 -24.57
N GLU A 140 -6.53 -16.29 -23.55
CA GLU A 140 -6.25 -15.23 -22.60
C GLU A 140 -4.94 -14.52 -22.91
N GLY A 141 -4.88 -13.21 -22.67
CA GLY A 141 -3.59 -12.52 -22.61
C GLY A 141 -2.79 -12.99 -21.39
N ILE A 142 -3.34 -12.80 -20.19
CA ILE A 142 -2.73 -13.25 -18.93
C ILE A 142 -3.72 -14.13 -18.17
N LEU A 143 -3.27 -15.27 -17.66
CA LEU A 143 -4.06 -16.14 -16.78
C LEU A 143 -3.32 -16.42 -15.47
N ALA A 144 -3.97 -16.13 -14.35
CA ALA A 144 -3.55 -16.51 -13.01
C ALA A 144 -4.48 -17.55 -12.39
N THR A 145 -3.91 -18.61 -11.83
CA THR A 145 -4.66 -19.75 -11.30
C THR A 145 -3.99 -20.36 -10.05
N GLY A 146 -4.66 -21.33 -9.43
CA GLY A 146 -4.26 -21.93 -8.16
C GLY A 146 -4.31 -20.92 -7.00
N ASN A 147 -3.21 -20.80 -6.26
CA ASN A 147 -3.04 -19.84 -5.17
C ASN A 147 -2.19 -18.63 -5.58
N ALA A 148 -2.19 -18.28 -6.87
CA ALA A 148 -1.33 -17.22 -7.40
C ALA A 148 -1.60 -15.89 -6.67
N ASN A 149 -0.56 -15.09 -6.47
CA ASN A 149 -0.64 -13.75 -5.88
C ASN A 149 0.17 -12.71 -6.67
N PRO A 150 -0.06 -12.54 -7.99
CA PRO A 150 0.79 -11.72 -8.84
C PRO A 150 0.51 -10.23 -8.71
N LEU A 151 1.49 -9.45 -9.17
CA LEU A 151 1.35 -8.02 -9.41
C LEU A 151 1.29 -7.79 -10.91
N ILE A 152 0.15 -7.34 -11.42
CA ILE A 152 -0.08 -7.10 -12.84
C ILE A 152 -0.34 -5.61 -13.01
N ARG A 153 0.68 -4.86 -13.45
CA ARG A 153 0.68 -3.39 -13.43
C ARG A 153 0.97 -2.73 -14.77
N ASP A 154 0.19 -1.73 -15.12
CA ASP A 154 0.46 -0.83 -16.25
C ASP A 154 0.67 -1.57 -17.59
N ASN A 155 0.04 -2.75 -17.76
CA ASN A 155 0.13 -3.52 -18.99
C ASN A 155 -0.95 -3.10 -19.99
N VAL A 156 -0.74 -3.45 -21.25
CA VAL A 156 -1.67 -3.24 -22.35
C VAL A 156 -2.07 -4.61 -22.89
N LEU A 157 -3.33 -5.02 -22.66
CA LEU A 157 -3.88 -6.29 -23.10
C LEU A 157 -4.88 -6.03 -24.23
N LYS A 158 -4.56 -6.45 -25.46
CA LYS A 158 -5.30 -6.03 -26.66
C LYS A 158 -5.71 -7.18 -27.55
N GLN A 159 -6.96 -7.19 -27.99
CA GLN A 159 -7.46 -8.11 -29.02
C GLN A 159 -7.23 -9.61 -28.69
N ASN A 160 -7.28 -9.97 -27.41
CA ASN A 160 -7.23 -11.37 -27.00
C ASN A 160 -8.61 -11.99 -27.18
N ARG A 161 -8.69 -13.17 -27.79
CA ARG A 161 -9.95 -13.75 -28.30
C ARG A 161 -10.99 -13.95 -27.21
N ILE A 162 -10.61 -14.53 -26.07
CA ILE A 162 -11.52 -14.83 -24.96
C ILE A 162 -11.43 -13.78 -23.88
N SER A 163 -10.27 -13.64 -23.23
CA SER A 163 -10.10 -12.64 -22.18
C SER A 163 -8.81 -11.85 -22.30
N GLY A 164 -8.85 -10.57 -21.93
CA GLY A 164 -7.62 -9.84 -21.67
C GLY A 164 -6.87 -10.50 -20.51
N LEU A 165 -7.51 -10.57 -19.35
CA LEU A 165 -6.93 -11.10 -18.13
C LEU A 165 -7.92 -12.00 -17.38
N SER A 166 -7.47 -13.18 -16.95
CA SER A 166 -8.25 -14.11 -16.13
C SER A 166 -7.57 -14.38 -14.77
N MET A 167 -8.34 -14.31 -13.69
CA MET A 167 -7.92 -14.78 -12.36
C MET A 167 -8.92 -15.81 -11.83
N LEU A 168 -8.45 -17.05 -11.66
CA LEU A 168 -9.28 -18.22 -11.35
C LEU A 168 -8.81 -18.90 -10.06
N ARG A 169 -9.52 -19.95 -9.64
CA ARG A 169 -9.25 -20.70 -8.39
C ARG A 169 -9.23 -19.78 -7.18
N SER A 170 -8.25 -19.93 -6.30
CA SER A 170 -8.08 -19.12 -5.10
C SER A 170 -7.04 -18.02 -5.33
N SER A 171 -6.85 -17.58 -6.58
CA SER A 171 -5.88 -16.55 -6.92
C SER A 171 -6.25 -15.20 -6.29
N LYS A 172 -5.22 -14.57 -5.75
CA LYS A 172 -5.23 -13.26 -5.09
C LYS A 172 -4.22 -12.39 -5.85
N GLY A 173 -4.06 -11.13 -5.48
CA GLY A 173 -3.06 -10.27 -6.11
C GLY A 173 -3.64 -8.93 -6.52
N GLU A 174 -2.88 -8.21 -7.34
CA GLU A 174 -3.20 -6.84 -7.73
C GLU A 174 -3.21 -6.70 -9.25
N VAL A 175 -4.31 -6.19 -9.78
CA VAL A 175 -4.48 -5.80 -11.17
C VAL A 175 -4.65 -4.29 -11.18
N TRP A 176 -3.57 -3.56 -11.50
CA TRP A 176 -3.51 -2.11 -11.32
C TRP A 176 -3.08 -1.36 -12.57
N GLY A 177 -3.81 -0.31 -12.97
CA GLY A 177 -3.36 0.59 -14.05
C GLY A 177 -3.32 -0.04 -15.45
N ASN A 178 -3.86 -1.24 -15.65
CA ASN A 178 -3.81 -1.93 -16.94
C ASN A 178 -4.86 -1.38 -17.91
N THR A 179 -4.55 -1.46 -19.20
CA THR A 179 -5.50 -1.19 -20.29
C THR A 179 -5.90 -2.50 -20.95
N LEU A 180 -7.18 -2.85 -20.92
CA LEU A 180 -7.74 -4.08 -21.51
C LEU A 180 -8.72 -3.71 -22.62
N GLU A 181 -8.42 -4.06 -23.86
CA GLU A 181 -9.14 -3.55 -25.02
C GLU A 181 -9.40 -4.58 -26.11
N GLY A 182 -10.63 -4.58 -26.66
CA GLY A 182 -10.98 -5.36 -27.85
C GLY A 182 -11.10 -6.87 -27.62
N SER A 183 -11.27 -7.33 -26.39
CA SER A 183 -11.46 -8.75 -26.04
C SER A 183 -12.94 -9.11 -25.83
N THR A 184 -13.28 -10.40 -25.90
CA THR A 184 -14.64 -10.85 -25.54
C THR A 184 -14.95 -10.52 -24.08
N ILE A 185 -13.99 -10.78 -23.18
CA ILE A 185 -14.06 -10.38 -21.78
C ILE A 185 -12.83 -9.55 -21.47
N GLY A 186 -12.98 -8.31 -20.99
CA GLY A 186 -11.83 -7.54 -20.55
C GLY A 186 -11.11 -8.25 -19.40
N LEU A 187 -11.81 -8.43 -18.28
CA LEU A 187 -11.31 -9.08 -17.07
C LEU A 187 -12.27 -10.17 -16.58
N ALA A 188 -11.79 -11.41 -16.45
CA ALA A 188 -12.55 -12.55 -15.93
C ALA A 188 -12.06 -12.95 -14.53
N LEU A 189 -12.95 -12.96 -13.55
CA LEU A 189 -12.68 -13.33 -12.16
C LEU A 189 -13.60 -14.50 -11.77
N GLY A 190 -13.03 -15.63 -11.39
CA GLY A 190 -13.78 -16.87 -11.17
C GLY A 190 -13.45 -17.58 -9.87
N ASP A 191 -14.19 -18.65 -9.58
CA ASP A 191 -14.01 -19.56 -8.44
C ASP A 191 -14.02 -18.85 -7.08
N GLN A 192 -12.87 -18.77 -6.40
CA GLN A 192 -12.68 -18.16 -5.07
C GLN A 192 -11.70 -16.97 -5.15
N SER A 193 -11.51 -16.42 -6.35
CA SER A 193 -10.54 -15.35 -6.55
C SER A 193 -10.96 -14.08 -5.79
N ALA A 194 -9.96 -13.40 -5.22
CA ALA A 194 -10.18 -12.15 -4.46
C ALA A 194 -9.08 -11.10 -4.72
N PRO A 195 -8.82 -10.72 -5.99
CA PRO A 195 -7.83 -9.69 -6.29
C PRO A 195 -8.31 -8.27 -5.99
N LEU A 196 -7.35 -7.36 -5.79
CA LEU A 196 -7.57 -5.91 -5.89
C LEU A 196 -7.48 -5.51 -7.36
N VAL A 197 -8.56 -4.97 -7.90
CA VAL A 197 -8.64 -4.49 -9.27
C VAL A 197 -8.85 -2.99 -9.22
N ALA A 198 -7.79 -2.23 -9.51
CA ALA A 198 -7.81 -0.79 -9.35
C ALA A 198 -7.24 0.00 -10.53
N ARG A 199 -7.87 1.14 -10.86
CA ARG A 199 -7.39 2.08 -11.88
C ARG A 199 -7.16 1.45 -13.26
N ASN A 200 -7.85 0.37 -13.59
CA ASN A 200 -7.75 -0.22 -14.92
C ASN A 200 -8.70 0.48 -15.89
N ARG A 201 -8.31 0.53 -17.16
CA ARG A 201 -9.13 1.02 -18.27
C ARG A 201 -9.56 -0.16 -19.13
N LEU A 202 -10.84 -0.45 -19.16
CA LEU A 202 -11.43 -1.51 -19.97
C LEU A 202 -12.25 -0.84 -21.08
N ASN A 203 -11.84 -0.99 -22.33
CA ASN A 203 -12.45 -0.30 -23.47
C ASN A 203 -12.81 -1.27 -24.60
N GLN A 204 -13.94 -1.08 -25.28
CA GLN A 204 -14.30 -1.85 -26.49
C GLN A 204 -14.29 -3.38 -26.30
N ASN A 205 -14.55 -3.87 -25.09
CA ASN A 205 -14.68 -5.30 -24.83
C ASN A 205 -16.15 -5.71 -25.01
N ARG A 206 -16.45 -6.98 -25.35
CA ARG A 206 -17.86 -7.41 -25.38
C ARG A 206 -18.48 -7.35 -23.99
N THR A 207 -17.82 -7.93 -22.99
CA THR A 207 -18.08 -7.68 -21.57
C THR A 207 -16.86 -7.07 -20.91
N GLY A 208 -17.03 -6.02 -20.11
CA GLY A 208 -15.94 -5.37 -19.39
C GLY A 208 -15.33 -6.30 -18.34
N ILE A 209 -16.07 -6.57 -17.28
CA ILE A 209 -15.66 -7.43 -16.17
C ILE A 209 -16.71 -8.52 -15.95
N ILE A 210 -16.27 -9.76 -15.78
CA ILE A 210 -17.12 -10.87 -15.29
C ILE A 210 -16.58 -11.33 -13.95
N VAL A 211 -17.48 -11.51 -12.97
CA VAL A 211 -17.19 -12.12 -11.67
C VAL A 211 -18.15 -13.30 -11.48
N ALA A 212 -17.61 -14.51 -11.31
CA ALA A 212 -18.37 -15.75 -11.19
C ALA A 212 -17.86 -16.62 -10.02
N GLY A 213 -18.54 -17.72 -9.71
CA GLY A 213 -18.23 -18.54 -8.55
C GLY A 213 -18.61 -17.87 -7.25
N THR A 214 -17.71 -17.97 -6.28
CA THR A 214 -17.72 -17.31 -4.97
C THR A 214 -16.69 -16.16 -4.91
N ALA A 215 -16.23 -15.67 -6.07
CA ALA A 215 -15.20 -14.65 -6.14
C ALA A 215 -15.66 -13.35 -5.45
N SER A 216 -14.74 -12.73 -4.73
CA SER A 216 -14.97 -11.52 -3.92
C SER A 216 -13.88 -10.46 -4.16
N PRO A 217 -13.72 -9.99 -5.40
CA PRO A 217 -12.70 -9.00 -5.73
C PRO A 217 -13.07 -7.61 -5.19
N VAL A 218 -12.05 -6.77 -5.05
CA VAL A 218 -12.22 -5.36 -4.67
C VAL A 218 -12.06 -4.49 -5.93
N LEU A 219 -13.12 -3.81 -6.37
CA LEU A 219 -13.10 -3.00 -7.59
C LEU A 219 -13.01 -1.51 -7.23
N ARG A 220 -11.95 -0.81 -7.63
CA ARG A 220 -11.72 0.61 -7.30
C ARG A 220 -11.25 1.47 -8.48
N GLY A 221 -11.93 2.57 -8.78
CA GLY A 221 -11.44 3.57 -9.73
C GLY A 221 -11.23 3.03 -11.14
N ASN A 222 -11.89 1.93 -11.51
CA ASN A 222 -11.78 1.36 -12.84
C ASN A 222 -12.68 2.14 -13.80
N THR A 223 -12.24 2.29 -15.04
CA THR A 223 -13.02 2.92 -16.11
C THR A 223 -13.40 1.85 -17.12
N ILE A 224 -14.68 1.51 -17.21
CA ILE A 224 -15.25 0.53 -18.13
C ILE A 224 -16.08 1.31 -19.15
N GLN A 225 -15.65 1.30 -20.41
CA GLN A 225 -16.22 2.13 -21.46
C GLN A 225 -16.45 1.36 -22.74
N ASN A 226 -17.51 1.73 -23.46
CA ASN A 226 -17.81 1.24 -24.80
C ASN A 226 -17.89 -0.29 -24.87
N SER A 227 -18.42 -0.93 -23.82
CA SER A 227 -18.62 -2.38 -23.82
C SER A 227 -19.69 -2.77 -24.85
N ALA A 228 -19.41 -3.76 -25.69
CA ALA A 228 -20.31 -4.16 -26.78
C ALA A 228 -21.60 -4.82 -26.26
N GLU A 229 -21.64 -5.27 -25.01
CA GLU A 229 -22.82 -5.77 -24.31
C GLU A 229 -22.89 -5.26 -22.87
N ILE A 230 -22.01 -5.74 -21.98
CA ILE A 230 -22.14 -5.55 -20.52
C ILE A 230 -20.90 -4.88 -19.92
N GLY A 231 -21.09 -3.95 -18.99
CA GLY A 231 -20.03 -3.36 -18.18
C GLY A 231 -19.45 -4.35 -17.15
N LEU A 232 -20.24 -4.66 -16.11
CA LEU A 232 -19.94 -5.64 -15.07
C LEU A 232 -21.02 -6.71 -15.01
N SER A 233 -20.64 -7.98 -15.10
CA SER A 233 -21.53 -9.13 -14.97
C SER A 233 -21.17 -9.95 -13.75
N LEU A 234 -22.09 -10.10 -12.81
CA LEU A 234 -21.93 -10.91 -11.60
C LEU A 234 -22.80 -12.17 -11.71
N LYS A 235 -22.21 -13.34 -11.49
CA LYS A 235 -22.87 -14.63 -11.63
C LYS A 235 -22.69 -15.49 -10.38
N GLU A 236 -23.60 -16.45 -10.21
CA GLU A 236 -23.55 -17.48 -9.17
C GLU A 236 -23.59 -16.90 -7.74
N GLN A 237 -22.48 -16.92 -6.99
CA GLN A 237 -22.39 -16.44 -5.60
C GLN A 237 -21.41 -15.27 -5.46
N ALA A 238 -20.98 -14.70 -6.58
CA ALA A 238 -20.01 -13.61 -6.62
C ALA A 238 -20.50 -12.41 -5.81
N LEU A 239 -19.61 -11.83 -5.01
CA LEU A 239 -19.92 -10.65 -4.22
C LEU A 239 -18.69 -9.74 -4.16
N PRO A 240 -18.48 -8.88 -5.18
CA PRO A 240 -17.38 -7.95 -5.16
C PRO A 240 -17.61 -6.86 -4.12
N ASP A 241 -16.53 -6.35 -3.55
CA ASP A 241 -16.56 -5.07 -2.86
C ASP A 241 -16.64 -3.95 -3.92
N PHE A 242 -17.82 -3.35 -3.99
CA PHE A 242 -18.16 -2.27 -4.92
C PHE A 242 -18.34 -0.91 -4.20
N GLY A 243 -17.64 -0.76 -3.08
CA GLY A 243 -17.58 0.47 -2.30
C GLY A 243 -18.51 0.45 -1.11
N ASP A 244 -18.18 1.29 -0.13
CA ASP A 244 -19.02 1.59 1.03
C ASP A 244 -19.03 3.10 1.29
N PRO A 245 -19.93 3.62 2.15
CA PRO A 245 -20.02 5.06 2.41
C PRO A 245 -18.74 5.72 2.93
N GLN A 246 -17.84 5.00 3.59
CA GLN A 246 -16.54 5.50 4.06
C GLN A 246 -15.42 5.34 3.01
N SER A 247 -15.55 4.37 2.11
CA SER A 247 -14.62 4.11 1.02
C SER A 247 -15.38 3.95 -0.31
N PRO A 248 -15.81 5.05 -0.96
CA PRO A 248 -16.47 4.98 -2.25
C PRO A 248 -15.57 4.32 -3.28
N ALA A 249 -16.14 3.48 -4.14
CA ALA A 249 -15.36 2.68 -5.06
C ALA A 249 -14.86 3.46 -6.29
N GLY A 250 -15.59 4.49 -6.75
CA GLY A 250 -15.10 5.38 -7.81
C GLY A 250 -15.01 4.74 -9.19
N ASN A 251 -15.67 3.60 -9.44
CA ASN A 251 -15.67 2.99 -10.77
C ASN A 251 -16.59 3.77 -11.71
N ILE A 252 -16.24 3.83 -12.98
CA ILE A 252 -16.96 4.56 -14.03
C ILE A 252 -17.40 3.56 -15.10
N PHE A 253 -18.69 3.52 -15.40
CA PHE A 253 -19.30 2.72 -16.45
C PHE A 253 -19.98 3.66 -17.46
N GLN A 254 -19.59 3.57 -18.72
CA GLN A 254 -20.14 4.41 -19.78
C GLN A 254 -20.29 3.64 -21.09
N ASN A 255 -21.34 3.95 -21.83
CA ASN A 255 -21.57 3.46 -23.20
C ASN A 255 -21.60 1.93 -23.36
N SER A 256 -22.00 1.18 -22.32
CA SER A 256 -22.36 -0.24 -22.50
C SER A 256 -23.63 -0.32 -23.35
N THR A 257 -23.68 -1.19 -24.36
CA THR A 257 -24.84 -1.25 -25.26
C THR A 257 -26.08 -1.84 -24.57
N GLN A 258 -25.92 -2.87 -23.73
CA GLN A 258 -27.01 -3.55 -23.04
C GLN A 258 -27.12 -3.09 -21.58
N PHE A 259 -26.14 -3.43 -20.75
CA PHE A 259 -26.18 -3.18 -19.30
C PHE A 259 -24.86 -2.63 -18.79
N ASP A 260 -24.90 -1.66 -17.88
CA ASP A 260 -23.72 -1.27 -17.11
C ASP A 260 -23.44 -2.31 -16.03
N LEU A 261 -24.49 -2.73 -15.31
CA LEU A 261 -24.41 -3.78 -14.28
C LEU A 261 -25.43 -4.89 -14.58
N ASN A 262 -24.99 -6.14 -14.58
CA ASN A 262 -25.85 -7.32 -14.63
C ASN A 262 -25.58 -8.21 -13.41
N VAL A 263 -26.50 -8.26 -12.46
CA VAL A 263 -26.35 -8.99 -11.19
C VAL A 263 -27.26 -10.21 -11.16
N GLU A 264 -26.65 -11.39 -11.28
CA GLU A 264 -27.32 -12.70 -11.32
C GLU A 264 -26.95 -13.56 -10.08
N THR A 265 -26.58 -12.94 -8.96
CA THR A 265 -25.96 -13.62 -7.79
C THR A 265 -26.91 -13.97 -6.65
N GLY A 266 -28.22 -13.71 -6.82
CA GLY A 266 -29.24 -13.84 -5.75
C GLY A 266 -29.04 -12.91 -4.55
N LYS A 267 -27.95 -12.12 -4.51
CA LYS A 267 -27.59 -11.16 -3.47
C LYS A 267 -27.64 -9.76 -4.02
N THR A 268 -28.01 -8.79 -3.19
CA THR A 268 -28.02 -7.38 -3.57
C THR A 268 -26.60 -6.83 -3.65
N LEU A 269 -26.22 -6.28 -4.81
CA LEU A 269 -24.98 -5.54 -4.96
C LEU A 269 -25.17 -4.13 -4.39
N VAL A 270 -24.43 -3.80 -3.33
CA VAL A 270 -24.35 -2.44 -2.82
C VAL A 270 -23.31 -1.68 -3.63
N SER A 271 -23.71 -0.57 -4.25
CA SER A 271 -22.84 0.27 -5.07
C SER A 271 -22.73 1.64 -4.45
N VAL A 272 -21.50 2.03 -4.04
CA VAL A 272 -21.24 3.33 -3.42
C VAL A 272 -20.14 4.07 -4.14
N GLY A 273 -20.45 5.28 -4.62
CA GLY A 273 -19.51 6.16 -5.31
C GLY A 273 -19.11 5.68 -6.71
N ASN A 274 -19.90 4.81 -7.34
CA ASN A 274 -19.71 4.40 -8.73
C ASN A 274 -20.61 5.22 -9.67
N GLN A 275 -20.09 5.56 -10.85
CA GLN A 275 -20.85 6.19 -11.92
C GLN A 275 -21.41 5.09 -12.83
N VAL A 276 -22.69 4.78 -12.70
CA VAL A 276 -23.43 3.78 -13.48
C VAL A 276 -24.76 4.36 -13.94
N ASP A 277 -25.26 4.01 -15.13
CA ASP A 277 -26.61 4.39 -15.56
C ASP A 277 -27.66 3.48 -14.89
N PRO A 278 -28.52 3.98 -13.99
CA PRO A 278 -29.51 3.16 -13.30
C PRO A 278 -30.47 2.44 -14.24
N ARG A 279 -30.72 2.97 -15.45
CA ARG A 279 -31.60 2.36 -16.45
C ARG A 279 -30.96 1.16 -17.15
N LYS A 280 -29.63 1.05 -17.06
CA LYS A 280 -28.83 -0.04 -17.62
C LYS A 280 -28.38 -1.03 -16.54
N ASN A 281 -29.01 -1.01 -15.37
CA ASN A 281 -28.76 -1.99 -14.31
C ASN A 281 -29.81 -3.10 -14.36
N ARG A 282 -29.37 -4.34 -14.36
CA ARG A 282 -30.21 -5.54 -14.27
C ARG A 282 -29.87 -6.31 -13.00
N GLY A 283 -30.91 -6.75 -12.28
CA GLY A 283 -30.76 -7.47 -11.01
C GLY A 283 -30.78 -6.56 -9.78
N PRO A 284 -30.64 -7.14 -8.57
CA PRO A 284 -30.77 -6.40 -7.32
C PRO A 284 -29.53 -5.52 -7.07
N VAL A 285 -29.61 -4.25 -7.46
CA VAL A 285 -28.56 -3.25 -7.21
C VAL A 285 -29.10 -2.17 -6.28
N SER A 286 -28.42 -1.97 -5.14
CA SER A 286 -28.67 -0.84 -4.24
C SER A 286 -27.65 0.25 -4.55
N LEU A 287 -28.09 1.29 -5.27
CA LEU A 287 -27.30 2.50 -5.48
C LEU A 287 -27.40 3.35 -4.21
N GLN A 288 -26.31 3.49 -3.49
CA GLN A 288 -26.22 4.41 -2.36
C GLN A 288 -25.45 5.64 -2.80
N ALA A 289 -25.98 6.82 -2.45
CA ALA A 289 -25.28 8.06 -2.71
C ALA A 289 -23.91 8.04 -2.00
N SER A 290 -22.86 8.41 -2.71
CA SER A 290 -21.68 8.95 -2.05
C SER A 290 -22.10 10.32 -1.56
N GLU A 291 -22.14 10.54 -0.25
CA GLU A 291 -22.52 11.83 0.31
C GLU A 291 -21.43 12.87 0.07
N LEU A 292 -21.46 13.46 -1.13
CA LEU A 292 -20.94 14.80 -1.43
C LEU A 292 -22.17 15.67 -1.70
N THR A 293 -22.82 16.17 -0.65
CA THR A 293 -24.08 16.90 -0.82
C THR A 293 -23.83 18.30 -1.37
N GLN A 294 -24.48 18.58 -2.50
CA GLN A 294 -24.76 19.93 -3.00
C GLN A 294 -25.63 20.70 -2.01
N ALA A 295 -25.44 22.02 -2.02
CA ALA A 295 -26.18 23.00 -1.25
C ALA A 295 -27.69 22.97 -1.55
N ILE A 296 -28.51 22.96 -0.51
CA ILE A 296 -29.92 23.38 -0.59
C ILE A 296 -30.20 24.35 0.56
N ALA A 297 -30.85 25.44 0.20
CA ALA A 297 -31.06 26.67 0.93
C ALA A 297 -31.76 26.50 2.29
N SER A 298 -31.36 27.38 3.22
CA SER A 298 -31.96 27.56 4.54
C SER A 298 -33.39 28.11 4.45
N PRO A 299 -34.38 27.54 5.16
CA PRO A 299 -35.52 28.32 5.62
C PRO A 299 -35.11 29.08 6.89
N SER A 300 -35.31 30.40 6.87
CA SER A 300 -35.08 31.32 7.99
C SER A 300 -35.88 30.90 9.23
N PRO A 301 -35.32 30.97 10.46
CA PRO A 301 -36.02 30.57 11.66
C PRO A 301 -36.91 31.69 12.22
N SER A 302 -38.21 31.40 12.38
CA SER A 302 -39.11 32.13 13.27
C SER A 302 -38.71 31.86 14.72
N ARG A 303 -38.43 32.91 15.49
CA ARG A 303 -38.12 32.83 16.92
C ARG A 303 -39.35 32.49 17.75
N CYS A 304 -39.18 31.71 18.80
CA CYS A 304 -40.04 31.68 19.98
C CYS A 304 -39.23 31.30 21.24
N PRO A 305 -39.74 31.56 22.45
CA PRO A 305 -39.00 32.18 23.56
C PRO A 305 -38.61 31.20 24.68
N CYS A 306 -37.59 31.56 25.46
CA CYS A 306 -37.31 30.99 26.80
C CYS A 306 -38.33 31.54 27.82
N PRO A 307 -38.68 30.78 28.88
CA PRO A 307 -38.10 31.01 30.23
C PRO A 307 -38.15 29.73 31.15
N PRO A 308 -38.00 29.80 32.49
CA PRO A 308 -36.80 30.19 33.27
C PRO A 308 -36.47 29.24 34.46
N GLY A 309 -35.29 29.43 35.07
CA GLY A 309 -35.14 29.70 36.52
C GLY A 309 -35.42 28.62 37.59
N VAL A 310 -34.44 28.44 38.48
CA VAL A 310 -34.36 27.49 39.61
C VAL A 310 -34.81 28.10 40.95
N SER A 311 -35.54 27.33 41.77
CA SER A 311 -35.55 27.28 43.25
C SER A 311 -36.59 26.21 43.65
N GLY A 312 -36.44 25.26 44.57
CA GLY A 312 -35.79 25.17 45.87
C GLY A 312 -36.81 24.51 46.83
N GLY A 313 -36.39 23.58 47.72
CA GLY A 313 -37.16 23.24 48.94
C GLY A 313 -37.77 21.83 49.08
N ASN A 314 -36.98 20.93 49.69
CA ASN A 314 -37.23 20.07 50.87
C ASN A 314 -38.43 19.09 51.04
N SER A 315 -38.12 18.01 51.78
CA SER A 315 -38.96 17.02 52.52
C SER A 315 -39.84 16.07 51.68
N SER A 316 -40.00 14.77 51.97
CA SER A 316 -39.62 13.89 53.08
C SER A 316 -40.09 12.45 52.76
N GLY A 317 -39.38 11.43 53.26
CA GLY A 317 -40.04 10.24 53.86
C GLY A 317 -39.98 8.89 53.11
N GLY A 318 -39.45 7.88 53.82
CA GLY A 318 -39.82 6.45 53.73
C GLY A 318 -38.81 5.56 53.00
N ASN A 319 -37.89 4.87 53.69
CA ASN A 319 -37.97 3.48 54.20
C ASN A 319 -38.39 2.45 53.14
N SER A 320 -37.78 1.27 52.97
CA SER A 320 -37.02 0.42 53.90
C SER A 320 -36.40 -0.80 53.17
N SER A 321 -35.45 -1.45 53.85
CA SER A 321 -35.12 -2.91 53.87
C SER A 321 -34.58 -3.54 52.58
N GLY A 322 -33.33 -4.01 52.54
CA GLY A 322 -32.84 -5.27 53.16
C GLY A 322 -32.34 -6.14 51.98
N GLU A 323 -31.30 -6.95 51.99
CA GLU A 323 -30.70 -7.82 53.00
C GLU A 323 -29.26 -8.19 52.57
N ASP A 324 -28.59 -8.85 53.51
CA ASP A 324 -27.16 -9.18 53.62
C ASP A 324 -26.66 -10.40 52.82
N ASN A 325 -25.31 -10.45 52.74
CA ASN A 325 -24.41 -11.59 52.97
C ASN A 325 -24.10 -12.67 51.89
N SER A 326 -22.84 -12.59 51.42
CA SER A 326 -21.69 -13.48 51.72
C SER A 326 -21.76 -15.02 51.62
N GLY A 327 -20.77 -15.58 50.90
CA GLY A 327 -20.22 -16.95 51.01
C GLY A 327 -20.55 -17.85 49.80
N GLY A 328 -19.67 -18.63 49.16
CA GLY A 328 -18.27 -19.02 49.37
C GLY A 328 -18.04 -20.45 48.78
N ASN A 329 -16.96 -20.63 47.99
CA ASN A 329 -16.25 -21.91 47.68
C ASN A 329 -16.97 -22.98 46.80
N THR A 330 -16.38 -23.83 45.94
CA THR A 330 -15.03 -24.43 45.71
C THR A 330 -14.92 -25.06 44.29
N SER A 331 -13.68 -25.06 43.73
CA SER A 331 -12.96 -26.14 42.96
C SER A 331 -13.60 -26.81 41.72
N GLY A 332 -12.97 -27.15 40.58
CA GLY A 332 -11.59 -27.27 40.04
C GLY A 332 -11.76 -27.92 38.63
N ASN A 333 -10.96 -27.75 37.57
CA ASN A 333 -9.61 -28.26 37.26
C ASN A 333 -9.37 -27.95 35.74
N ALA A 334 -8.49 -27.04 35.33
CA ALA A 334 -7.05 -27.17 34.96
C ALA A 334 -6.71 -27.85 33.61
N GLY A 335 -5.88 -27.13 32.84
CA GLY A 335 -5.01 -27.62 31.75
C GLY A 335 -4.97 -26.64 30.56
N GLY A 336 -3.90 -25.92 30.22
CA GLY A 336 -2.56 -25.72 30.76
C GLY A 336 -1.85 -24.69 29.87
N SER A 337 -1.10 -23.75 30.44
CA SER A 337 -0.30 -22.77 29.69
C SER A 337 1.06 -22.61 30.36
N LEU A 338 2.11 -22.86 29.59
CA LEU A 338 3.52 -22.72 29.98
C LEU A 338 3.87 -21.22 30.11
N PRO A 339 4.70 -20.82 31.10
CA PRO A 339 5.13 -19.43 31.24
C PRO A 339 6.42 -19.19 30.44
N VAL A 340 6.49 -18.07 29.71
CA VAL A 340 7.76 -17.46 29.32
C VAL A 340 7.86 -16.13 30.03
N SER A 341 8.66 -16.14 31.10
CA SER A 341 9.15 -14.96 31.80
C SER A 341 10.22 -14.27 30.97
N GLY A 342 10.12 -12.95 30.83
CA GLY A 342 11.12 -12.10 30.19
C GLY A 342 11.26 -10.77 30.92
N GLY A 343 12.13 -10.73 31.94
CA GLY A 343 12.96 -9.59 32.39
C GLY A 343 12.30 -8.32 32.94
N PRO A 344 12.73 -7.80 34.12
CA PRO A 344 12.23 -6.54 34.66
C PRO A 344 12.87 -5.34 33.94
N VAL A 345 12.07 -4.59 33.18
CA VAL A 345 12.42 -3.22 32.76
C VAL A 345 12.13 -2.26 33.91
N SER A 346 13.19 -1.64 34.43
CA SER A 346 13.15 -0.68 35.54
C SER A 346 12.34 0.56 35.18
N GLY A 347 11.19 0.75 35.83
CA GLY A 347 10.33 1.91 35.66
C GLY A 347 9.20 1.96 36.68
N GLY A 348 9.49 2.46 37.90
CA GLY A 348 8.51 2.76 38.95
C GLY A 348 7.67 1.58 39.48
N PRO A 349 7.03 1.69 40.66
CA PRO A 349 6.03 0.71 41.08
C PRO A 349 4.85 0.75 40.12
N LEU A 350 4.51 -0.38 39.48
CA LEU A 350 3.31 -0.50 38.64
C LEU A 350 2.07 -0.20 39.48
N VAL A 351 1.30 0.80 39.05
CA VAL A 351 0.20 1.39 39.83
C VAL A 351 -1.03 0.48 39.87
N PHE A 352 -1.25 -0.35 38.84
CA PHE A 352 -2.41 -1.24 38.78
C PHE A 352 -2.01 -2.71 38.94
N ALA A 353 -2.81 -3.46 39.71
CA ALA A 353 -2.52 -4.85 40.03
C ALA A 353 -2.63 -5.78 38.81
N ASP A 354 -3.54 -5.48 37.89
CA ASP A 354 -3.87 -6.28 36.71
C ASP A 354 -2.93 -6.07 35.51
N ILE A 355 -1.89 -5.22 35.65
CA ILE A 355 -0.87 -5.01 34.62
C ILE A 355 0.54 -5.41 35.05
N ARG A 356 0.72 -5.93 36.27
CA ARG A 356 2.05 -6.24 36.82
C ARG A 356 2.87 -7.18 35.95
N ASP A 357 2.24 -8.25 35.48
CA ASP A 357 2.84 -9.26 34.62
C ASP A 357 2.29 -9.19 33.18
N HIS A 358 1.70 -8.06 32.81
CA HIS A 358 1.10 -7.88 31.49
C HIS A 358 2.15 -7.35 30.49
N TRP A 359 2.20 -7.91 29.28
CA TRP A 359 3.16 -7.51 28.23
C TRP A 359 3.14 -6.01 27.88
N ALA A 360 2.02 -5.34 28.14
CA ALA A 360 1.82 -3.90 27.91
C ALA A 360 2.10 -3.04 29.17
N GLY A 361 2.46 -3.63 30.31
CA GLY A 361 2.52 -2.97 31.62
C GLY A 361 3.39 -1.72 31.63
N ALA A 362 4.62 -1.82 31.13
CA ALA A 362 5.55 -0.68 31.06
C ALA A 362 5.03 0.48 30.18
N PHE A 363 4.42 0.17 29.03
CA PHE A 363 3.82 1.18 28.14
C PHE A 363 2.64 1.88 28.81
N ILE A 364 1.77 1.11 29.46
CA ILE A 364 0.60 1.63 30.18
C ILE A 364 1.06 2.52 31.33
N GLN A 365 2.01 2.06 32.14
CA GLN A 365 2.56 2.85 33.26
C GLN A 365 3.15 4.17 32.76
N ALA A 366 3.95 4.13 31.69
CA ALA A 366 4.55 5.33 31.13
C ALA A 366 3.51 6.34 30.60
N LEU A 367 2.36 5.88 30.10
CA LEU A 367 1.24 6.75 29.71
C LEU A 367 0.46 7.29 30.92
N VAL A 368 0.37 6.53 32.01
CA VAL A 368 -0.23 6.97 33.28
C VAL A 368 0.61 8.06 33.93
N ASP A 369 1.94 7.90 33.97
CA ASP A 369 2.87 8.89 34.52
C ASP A 369 2.79 10.23 33.76
N ARG A 370 2.51 10.15 32.44
CA ARG A 370 2.26 11.31 31.55
C ARG A 370 0.87 11.89 31.69
N LYS A 371 0.04 11.33 32.58
CA LYS A 371 -1.38 11.68 32.77
C LYS A 371 -2.20 11.51 31.49
N ILE A 372 -1.78 10.66 30.55
CA ILE A 372 -2.53 10.37 29.30
C ILE A 372 -3.58 9.29 29.56
N LEU A 373 -3.24 8.27 30.36
CA LEU A 373 -4.17 7.22 30.78
C LEU A 373 -4.50 7.33 32.27
N SER A 374 -5.65 6.76 32.63
CA SER A 374 -6.08 6.56 34.01
C SER A 374 -6.75 5.19 34.13
N GLY A 375 -6.62 4.56 35.29
CA GLY A 375 -7.33 3.35 35.65
C GLY A 375 -8.76 3.65 36.11
N PHE A 376 -9.43 2.59 36.56
CA PHE A 376 -10.76 2.65 37.14
C PHE A 376 -10.68 2.96 38.65
N PRO A 377 -11.78 3.43 39.27
CA PRO A 377 -11.83 3.71 40.72
C PRO A 377 -11.53 2.50 41.61
N ASP A 378 -11.68 1.28 41.07
CA ASP A 378 -11.36 0.01 41.74
C ASP A 378 -9.85 -0.32 41.74
N GLY A 379 -9.00 0.55 41.19
CA GLY A 379 -7.55 0.34 41.12
C GLY A 379 -7.09 -0.59 39.98
N THR A 380 -7.96 -0.92 39.03
CA THR A 380 -7.63 -1.74 37.85
C THR A 380 -7.46 -0.91 36.58
N PHE A 381 -6.78 -1.46 35.56
CA PHE A 381 -6.69 -0.85 34.22
C PHE A 381 -7.62 -1.52 33.18
N ARG A 382 -7.90 -2.80 33.37
CA ARG A 382 -8.67 -3.71 32.50
C ARG A 382 -8.07 -3.81 31.09
N PRO A 383 -6.83 -4.33 30.94
CA PRO A 383 -6.09 -4.30 29.67
C PRO A 383 -6.76 -5.04 28.51
N GLN A 384 -7.57 -6.05 28.79
CA GLN A 384 -8.21 -6.92 27.80
C GLN A 384 -9.58 -6.42 27.33
N THR A 385 -10.14 -5.38 27.95
CA THR A 385 -11.44 -4.84 27.55
C THR A 385 -11.34 -4.13 26.20
N SER A 386 -12.30 -4.35 25.31
CA SER A 386 -12.41 -3.63 24.04
C SER A 386 -12.63 -2.13 24.27
N LEU A 387 -12.04 -1.31 23.41
CA LEU A 387 -12.18 0.14 23.49
C LEU A 387 -13.35 0.62 22.61
N THR A 388 -14.20 1.50 23.15
CA THR A 388 -15.23 2.19 22.37
C THR A 388 -14.63 3.36 21.59
N ARG A 389 -15.32 3.80 20.53
CA ARG A 389 -14.89 4.96 19.72
C ARG A 389 -14.75 6.24 20.53
N VAL A 390 -15.62 6.47 21.52
CA VAL A 390 -15.54 7.66 22.39
C VAL A 390 -14.32 7.60 23.32
N GLU A 391 -14.04 6.45 23.91
CA GLU A 391 -12.88 6.29 24.78
C GLU A 391 -11.58 6.46 23.98
N TYR A 392 -11.54 5.93 22.76
CA TYR A 392 -10.44 6.16 21.83
C TYR A 392 -10.25 7.65 21.50
N ALA A 393 -11.34 8.37 21.20
CA ALA A 393 -11.28 9.80 20.92
C ALA A 393 -10.74 10.59 22.11
N ALA A 394 -11.17 10.28 23.34
CA ALA A 394 -10.65 10.87 24.56
C ALA A 394 -9.15 10.61 24.74
N LEU A 395 -8.71 9.37 24.46
CA LEU A 395 -7.31 9.00 24.54
C LEU A 395 -6.45 9.81 23.57
N VAL A 396 -6.77 9.84 22.27
CA VAL A 396 -5.96 10.58 21.29
C VAL A 396 -6.03 12.09 21.48
N ALA A 397 -7.18 12.62 21.93
CA ALA A 397 -7.35 14.03 22.27
C ALA A 397 -6.45 14.48 23.44
N LYS A 398 -6.15 13.56 24.37
CA LYS A 398 -5.28 13.79 25.51
C LYS A 398 -3.82 13.51 25.20
N ALA A 399 -3.54 12.48 24.41
CA ALA A 399 -2.19 12.07 24.04
C ALA A 399 -1.50 13.04 23.08
N PHE A 400 -2.24 13.64 22.15
CA PHE A 400 -1.67 14.44 21.07
C PHE A 400 -2.19 15.87 21.05
N ASN A 401 -1.29 16.80 20.70
CA ASN A 401 -1.61 18.20 20.46
C ASN A 401 -1.25 18.58 19.02
N ARG A 402 -2.07 18.14 18.06
CA ARG A 402 -1.86 18.38 16.63
C ARG A 402 -2.63 19.61 16.15
N PRO A 403 -2.20 20.25 15.05
CA PRO A 403 -2.97 21.33 14.43
C PRO A 403 -4.41 20.89 14.14
N LEU A 404 -5.36 21.77 14.43
CA LEU A 404 -6.78 21.55 14.17
C LEU A 404 -7.06 21.88 12.69
N ILE A 405 -6.88 20.88 11.83
CA ILE A 405 -6.96 21.03 10.36
C ILE A 405 -8.37 20.83 9.80
N ARG A 406 -9.28 20.18 10.55
CA ARG A 406 -10.69 20.04 10.15
C ARG A 406 -11.58 21.08 10.85
N PRO A 407 -12.69 21.52 10.23
CA PRO A 407 -13.69 22.33 10.89
C PRO A 407 -14.31 21.57 12.07
N GLY A 408 -14.90 22.31 13.02
CA GLY A 408 -15.65 21.69 14.12
C GLY A 408 -16.87 20.92 13.58
N THR A 409 -17.06 19.69 14.05
CA THR A 409 -18.20 18.84 13.68
C THR A 409 -19.02 18.54 14.92
N THR A 410 -20.33 18.73 14.84
CA THR A 410 -21.31 18.25 15.82
C THR A 410 -21.96 16.98 15.27
N PHE A 411 -22.21 16.00 16.13
CA PHE A 411 -22.79 14.72 15.73
C PHE A 411 -24.24 14.61 16.27
N PRO A 412 -25.24 14.24 15.47
CA PRO A 412 -26.65 14.20 15.89
C PRO A 412 -26.94 13.18 16.99
N ASP A 413 -26.14 12.11 17.07
CA ASP A 413 -26.25 11.06 18.09
C ASP A 413 -25.54 11.40 19.41
N LEU A 414 -24.99 12.62 19.54
CA LEU A 414 -24.34 13.10 20.75
C LEU A 414 -25.14 14.26 21.36
N PRO A 415 -25.82 14.04 22.49
CA PRO A 415 -26.41 15.12 23.28
C PRO A 415 -25.34 16.17 23.64
N THR A 416 -25.69 17.45 23.74
CA THR A 416 -24.73 18.51 24.12
C THR A 416 -24.11 18.31 25.50
N THR A 417 -24.78 17.57 26.39
CA THR A 417 -24.31 17.16 27.72
C THR A 417 -23.43 15.92 27.72
N PHE A 418 -23.21 15.29 26.56
CA PHE A 418 -22.39 14.08 26.47
C PHE A 418 -20.94 14.36 26.85
N TRP A 419 -20.42 13.58 27.81
CA TRP A 419 -19.08 13.76 28.39
C TRP A 419 -17.96 13.77 27.34
N GLY A 420 -18.14 13.01 26.24
CA GLY A 420 -17.15 12.85 25.18
C GLY A 420 -17.11 13.98 24.16
N ASN A 421 -18.02 14.96 24.21
CA ASN A 421 -18.16 15.99 23.16
C ASN A 421 -16.86 16.74 22.88
N ALA A 422 -16.19 17.25 23.92
CA ALA A 422 -14.95 18.01 23.76
C ALA A 422 -13.82 17.13 23.19
N ALA A 423 -13.71 15.89 23.67
CA ALA A 423 -12.73 14.92 23.20
C ALA A 423 -12.94 14.55 21.73
N ILE A 424 -14.17 14.20 21.36
CA ILE A 424 -14.56 13.83 20.00
C ILE A 424 -14.32 14.99 19.05
N ALA A 425 -14.76 16.21 19.42
CA ALA A 425 -14.55 17.40 18.62
C ALA A 425 -13.05 17.67 18.41
N LYS A 426 -12.23 17.58 19.46
CA LYS A 426 -10.78 17.77 19.35
C LYS A 426 -10.12 16.70 18.47
N ALA A 427 -10.40 15.42 18.73
CA ALA A 427 -9.84 14.30 17.97
C ALA A 427 -10.23 14.35 16.48
N SER A 428 -11.47 14.74 16.18
CA SER A 428 -11.95 14.93 14.81
C SER A 428 -11.20 16.04 14.09
N ARG A 429 -11.05 17.20 14.77
CA ARG A 429 -10.34 18.37 14.23
C ARG A 429 -8.85 18.11 14.00
N MET A 430 -8.23 17.25 14.81
CA MET A 430 -6.86 16.77 14.64
C MET A 430 -6.72 15.66 13.59
N ALA A 431 -7.80 15.29 12.91
CA ALA A 431 -7.86 14.26 11.89
C ALA A 431 -7.59 12.81 12.35
N PHE A 432 -7.63 12.53 13.66
CA PHE A 432 -7.53 11.16 14.16
C PHE A 432 -8.79 10.37 13.84
N ILE A 433 -9.95 10.85 14.25
CA ILE A 433 -11.22 10.14 14.07
C ILE A 433 -12.17 10.92 13.16
N ALA A 434 -13.12 10.25 12.53
CA ALA A 434 -14.21 10.89 11.78
C ALA A 434 -15.52 10.22 12.20
N GLY A 435 -16.63 10.95 12.04
CA GLY A 435 -17.96 10.35 12.13
C GLY A 435 -18.24 9.40 10.97
N PHE A 436 -19.40 8.80 11.01
CA PHE A 436 -19.94 8.01 9.93
C PHE A 436 -20.61 8.92 8.90
N PRO A 437 -20.77 8.43 7.65
CA PRO A 437 -21.39 9.21 6.58
C PRO A 437 -22.82 9.64 6.90
N ASP A 438 -23.57 8.87 7.70
CA ASP A 438 -24.91 9.24 8.22
C ASP A 438 -24.92 10.40 9.25
N GLY A 439 -23.78 11.08 9.43
CA GLY A 439 -23.60 12.18 10.37
C GLY A 439 -23.38 11.73 11.82
N THR A 440 -23.54 10.44 12.15
CA THR A 440 -23.40 9.93 13.52
C THR A 440 -21.94 9.72 13.91
N PHE A 441 -21.63 9.70 15.22
CA PHE A 441 -20.31 9.33 15.73
C PHE A 441 -20.23 7.86 16.18
N ARG A 442 -21.35 7.31 16.64
CA ARG A 442 -21.55 5.99 17.27
C ARG A 442 -20.57 5.79 18.45
N PRO A 443 -20.72 6.56 19.54
CA PRO A 443 -19.72 6.62 20.61
C PRO A 443 -19.44 5.26 21.27
N ASN A 444 -20.49 4.45 21.46
CA ASN A 444 -20.42 3.17 22.15
C ASN A 444 -20.02 2.00 21.24
N GLN A 445 -19.87 2.23 19.93
CA GLN A 445 -19.42 1.18 19.02
C GLN A 445 -17.96 0.83 19.31
N GLN A 446 -17.67 -0.47 19.31
CA GLN A 446 -16.30 -0.98 19.50
C GLN A 446 -15.42 -0.58 18.31
N LEU A 447 -14.19 -0.15 18.61
CA LEU A 447 -13.20 0.21 17.61
C LEU A 447 -12.49 -1.06 17.12
N THR A 448 -12.40 -1.27 15.81
CA THR A 448 -11.57 -2.36 15.26
C THR A 448 -10.10 -1.99 15.30
N ARG A 449 -9.24 -3.01 15.33
CA ARG A 449 -7.79 -2.83 15.35
C ARG A 449 -7.28 -2.06 14.14
N VAL A 450 -7.80 -2.36 12.95
CA VAL A 450 -7.46 -1.60 11.74
C VAL A 450 -7.88 -0.12 11.82
N GLN A 451 -9.06 0.17 12.37
CA GLN A 451 -9.53 1.55 12.51
C GLN A 451 -8.63 2.37 13.44
N GLY A 452 -8.18 1.78 14.56
CA GLY A 452 -7.23 2.43 15.47
C GLY A 452 -5.89 2.76 14.81
N ILE A 453 -5.35 1.84 14.00
CA ILE A 453 -4.08 2.04 13.27
C ILE A 453 -4.23 3.13 12.21
N VAL A 454 -5.26 3.06 11.38
CA VAL A 454 -5.55 4.07 10.34
C VAL A 454 -5.72 5.45 10.97
N SER A 455 -6.41 5.50 12.10
CA SER A 455 -6.64 6.74 12.86
C SER A 455 -5.34 7.37 13.37
N LEU A 456 -4.42 6.58 13.92
CA LEU A 456 -3.11 7.05 14.37
C LEU A 456 -2.29 7.58 13.18
N VAL A 457 -2.17 6.82 12.09
CA VAL A 457 -1.41 7.26 10.91
C VAL A 457 -1.96 8.56 10.33
N SER A 458 -3.29 8.66 10.22
CA SER A 458 -3.96 9.84 9.68
C SER A 458 -3.78 11.07 10.57
N GLY A 459 -4.02 10.94 11.88
CA GLY A 459 -3.92 12.06 12.82
C GLY A 459 -2.48 12.56 13.03
N LEU A 460 -1.51 11.66 12.89
CA LEU A 460 -0.09 12.00 12.95
C LEU A 460 0.43 12.57 11.61
N GLY A 461 -0.31 12.37 10.52
CA GLY A 461 0.09 12.79 9.17
C GLY A 461 1.30 11.99 8.66
N LEU A 462 1.38 10.71 9.02
CA LEU A 462 2.46 9.82 8.58
C LEU A 462 2.19 9.31 7.16
N SER A 463 3.24 9.12 6.39
CA SER A 463 3.18 8.63 5.00
C SER A 463 4.44 7.84 4.64
N GLY A 464 4.43 7.18 3.48
CA GLY A 464 5.62 6.52 2.92
C GLY A 464 5.61 4.99 2.99
N GLY A 465 4.62 4.39 3.66
CA GLY A 465 4.46 2.94 3.70
C GLY A 465 4.18 2.34 2.33
N SER A 466 4.99 1.36 1.93
CA SER A 466 4.77 0.55 0.72
C SER A 466 4.03 -0.75 1.07
N PRO A 467 3.02 -1.18 0.28
CA PRO A 467 2.31 -2.45 0.50
C PRO A 467 3.22 -3.68 0.61
N GLY A 468 4.42 -3.64 0.01
CA GLY A 468 5.41 -4.72 0.13
C GLY A 468 5.85 -5.00 1.58
N LEU A 469 5.81 -3.99 2.46
CA LEU A 469 6.15 -4.13 3.89
C LEU A 469 5.16 -5.00 4.67
N LEU A 470 3.95 -5.21 4.12
CA LEU A 470 2.94 -6.09 4.71
C LEU A 470 3.31 -7.58 4.56
N GLY A 471 4.42 -7.88 3.89
CA GLY A 471 5.04 -9.20 3.80
C GLY A 471 5.13 -9.93 5.14
N VAL A 472 5.34 -9.17 6.22
CA VAL A 472 5.49 -9.65 7.61
C VAL A 472 4.21 -10.26 8.21
N TYR A 473 3.02 -9.93 7.71
CA TYR A 473 1.76 -10.42 8.26
C TYR A 473 1.22 -11.61 7.45
N GLY A 474 0.97 -12.74 8.13
CA GLY A 474 0.38 -13.94 7.54
C GLY A 474 -1.10 -13.79 7.19
N ASP A 475 -1.81 -12.91 7.91
CA ASP A 475 -3.22 -12.59 7.72
C ASP A 475 -3.44 -11.29 6.93
N ARG A 476 -2.42 -10.80 6.21
CA ARG A 476 -2.49 -9.55 5.43
C ARG A 476 -3.66 -9.49 4.43
N ALA A 477 -4.18 -10.65 4.01
CA ALA A 477 -5.36 -10.73 3.15
C ALA A 477 -6.65 -10.23 3.82
N GLN A 478 -6.72 -10.20 5.15
CA GLN A 478 -7.84 -9.63 5.90
C GLN A 478 -7.76 -8.10 6.03
N ILE A 479 -6.64 -7.50 5.62
CA ILE A 479 -6.45 -6.05 5.69
C ILE A 479 -7.36 -5.40 4.65
N PRO A 480 -8.32 -4.54 5.07
CA PRO A 480 -9.11 -3.77 4.13
C PRO A 480 -8.20 -2.87 3.26
N SER A 481 -8.56 -2.74 1.99
CA SER A 481 -7.78 -1.97 1.01
C SER A 481 -7.54 -0.51 1.46
N TYR A 482 -8.56 0.15 2.05
CA TYR A 482 -8.44 1.51 2.58
C TYR A 482 -7.34 1.65 3.66
N ALA A 483 -7.00 0.55 4.34
CA ALA A 483 -6.03 0.54 5.43
C ALA A 483 -4.65 0.06 4.99
N THR A 484 -4.48 -0.41 3.76
CA THR A 484 -3.23 -1.04 3.28
C THR A 484 -2.03 -0.12 3.46
N ASN A 485 -2.10 1.11 2.93
CA ASN A 485 -1.01 2.08 3.03
C ASN A 485 -0.80 2.56 4.46
N ALA A 486 -1.88 2.70 5.24
CA ALA A 486 -1.80 3.15 6.61
C ALA A 486 -1.14 2.09 7.50
N ILE A 487 -1.51 0.81 7.35
CA ILE A 487 -0.88 -0.29 8.05
C ILE A 487 0.58 -0.42 7.62
N ALA A 488 0.88 -0.35 6.32
CA ALA A 488 2.27 -0.37 5.85
C ALA A 488 3.11 0.76 6.45
N THR A 489 2.52 1.96 6.55
CA THR A 489 3.16 3.13 7.17
C THR A 489 3.36 2.90 8.67
N ALA A 490 2.37 2.34 9.37
CA ALA A 490 2.46 2.04 10.79
C ALA A 490 3.48 0.93 11.07
N THR A 491 3.57 -0.10 10.21
CA THR A 491 4.63 -1.13 10.27
C THR A 491 6.01 -0.50 10.09
N GLN A 492 6.18 0.34 9.06
CA GLN A 492 7.45 1.03 8.81
C GLN A 492 7.90 1.90 9.98
N ASN A 493 6.96 2.60 10.62
CA ASN A 493 7.23 3.46 11.76
C ASN A 493 7.24 2.72 13.11
N ARG A 494 7.22 1.37 13.11
CA ARG A 494 7.22 0.53 14.32
C ARG A 494 6.10 0.87 15.33
N ILE A 495 4.96 1.35 14.82
CA ILE A 495 3.78 1.70 15.64
C ILE A 495 2.99 0.45 16.03
N ILE A 496 2.92 -0.54 15.14
CA ILE A 496 2.16 -1.77 15.36
C ILE A 496 2.90 -2.65 16.37
N VAL A 497 2.18 -3.17 17.36
CA VAL A 497 2.68 -4.15 18.33
C VAL A 497 1.72 -5.34 18.35
N ASN A 498 2.21 -6.53 18.02
CA ASN A 498 1.42 -7.75 17.88
C ASN A 498 1.81 -8.74 18.99
N HIS A 499 0.85 -9.03 19.87
CA HIS A 499 0.99 -10.01 20.95
C HIS A 499 -0.14 -11.05 20.85
N PRO A 500 0.14 -12.35 21.06
CA PRO A 500 1.47 -12.93 21.27
C PRO A 500 2.21 -13.20 19.95
N GLN A 501 1.49 -13.25 18.82
CA GLN A 501 2.03 -13.65 17.52
C GLN A 501 2.41 -12.42 16.68
N LEU A 502 3.72 -12.22 16.47
CA LEU A 502 4.28 -11.08 15.74
C LEU A 502 3.76 -10.92 14.31
N ASN A 503 3.54 -12.05 13.61
CA ASN A 503 3.14 -12.11 12.21
C ASN A 503 1.61 -12.08 12.00
N LEU A 504 0.80 -11.86 13.04
CA LEU A 504 -0.66 -11.80 12.91
C LEU A 504 -1.20 -10.45 13.37
N LEU A 505 -1.79 -9.71 12.43
CA LEU A 505 -2.34 -8.39 12.69
C LEU A 505 -3.74 -8.47 13.30
N ASN A 506 -4.56 -9.43 12.87
CA ASN A 506 -5.98 -9.59 13.10
C ASN A 506 -6.75 -8.27 12.89
N PRO A 507 -6.79 -7.73 11.66
CA PRO A 507 -7.22 -6.34 11.41
C PRO A 507 -8.70 -6.08 11.73
N LEU A 508 -9.57 -7.08 11.57
CA LEU A 508 -11.03 -6.91 11.68
C LEU A 508 -11.58 -7.07 13.11
N ARG A 509 -10.78 -7.56 14.06
CA ARG A 509 -11.26 -7.76 15.44
C ARG A 509 -11.34 -6.44 16.22
N PRO A 510 -12.22 -6.35 17.24
CA PRO A 510 -12.17 -5.27 18.22
C PRO A 510 -10.80 -5.18 18.89
N THR A 511 -10.30 -3.96 19.06
CA THR A 511 -8.99 -3.73 19.71
C THR A 511 -9.15 -3.53 21.21
N THR A 512 -8.18 -4.02 21.98
CA THR A 512 -8.19 -3.92 23.44
C THR A 512 -7.55 -2.62 23.92
N ARG A 513 -7.88 -2.22 25.16
CA ARG A 513 -7.28 -1.07 25.85
C ARG A 513 -5.75 -1.13 25.86
N ALA A 514 -5.17 -2.30 26.15
CA ALA A 514 -3.73 -2.47 26.16
C ALA A 514 -3.09 -2.26 24.78
N GLU A 515 -3.69 -2.81 23.72
CA GLU A 515 -3.15 -2.71 22.37
C GLU A 515 -3.08 -1.26 21.88
N ILE A 516 -4.17 -0.52 22.04
CA ILE A 516 -4.19 0.89 21.67
C ILE A 516 -3.24 1.70 22.55
N ALA A 517 -3.15 1.42 23.85
CA ALA A 517 -2.20 2.10 24.72
C ALA A 517 -0.76 1.94 24.21
N VAL A 518 -0.35 0.72 23.85
CA VAL A 518 0.99 0.49 23.32
C VAL A 518 1.19 1.22 21.98
N MET A 519 0.24 1.16 21.04
CA MET A 519 0.37 1.86 19.76
C MET A 519 0.42 3.39 19.92
N VAL A 520 -0.33 3.95 20.88
CA VAL A 520 -0.28 5.39 21.22
C VAL A 520 1.08 5.74 21.81
N TYR A 521 1.65 4.91 22.68
CA TYR A 521 3.00 5.12 23.19
C TYR A 521 4.03 5.08 22.06
N GLN A 522 3.97 4.09 21.17
CA GLN A 522 4.86 4.01 20.01
C GLN A 522 4.73 5.23 19.10
N ALA A 523 3.51 5.74 18.90
CA ALA A 523 3.30 6.99 18.18
C ALA A 523 3.98 8.19 18.87
N LEU A 524 4.00 8.27 20.21
CA LEU A 524 4.75 9.29 20.94
C LEU A 524 6.27 9.13 20.76
N VAL A 525 6.76 7.89 20.71
CA VAL A 525 8.18 7.60 20.38
C VAL A 525 8.52 8.09 18.97
N VAL A 526 7.66 7.82 17.98
CA VAL A 526 7.83 8.33 16.59
C VAL A 526 7.89 9.85 16.56
N LEU A 527 7.11 10.54 17.39
CA LEU A 527 7.15 12.00 17.54
C LEU A 527 8.32 12.52 18.39
N ARG A 528 9.20 11.64 18.91
CA ARG A 528 10.27 11.96 19.87
C ARG A 528 9.76 12.61 21.17
N GLN A 529 8.53 12.29 21.57
CA GLN A 529 7.86 12.78 22.79
C GLN A 529 7.90 11.76 23.94
N ALA A 530 8.41 10.56 23.69
CA ALA A 530 8.63 9.52 24.69
C ALA A 530 9.94 8.75 24.39
N PRO A 531 10.64 8.25 25.43
CA PRO A 531 11.79 7.37 25.24
C PRO A 531 11.33 6.02 24.66
N VAL A 532 12.25 5.32 23.99
CA VAL A 532 11.98 3.97 23.48
C VAL A 532 11.86 3.01 24.66
N ILE A 533 10.80 2.21 24.68
CA ILE A 533 10.67 1.03 25.53
C ILE A 533 10.86 -0.19 24.63
N GLU A 534 11.86 -1.01 24.92
CA GLU A 534 12.11 -2.24 24.16
C GLU A 534 10.97 -3.25 24.39
N SER A 535 10.54 -3.91 23.32
CA SER A 535 9.52 -4.95 23.38
C SER A 535 9.71 -5.97 22.28
N ALA A 536 9.68 -7.25 22.66
CA ALA A 536 9.76 -8.38 21.74
C ALA A 536 8.53 -8.51 20.83
N PHE A 537 7.46 -7.74 21.08
CA PHE A 537 6.18 -7.78 20.36
C PHE A 537 6.06 -6.73 19.26
N ILE A 538 7.08 -5.90 19.06
CA ILE A 538 7.15 -4.93 17.95
C ILE A 538 7.63 -5.71 16.71
N PRO A 539 6.81 -5.88 15.66
CA PRO A 539 7.27 -6.48 14.42
C PRO A 539 8.38 -5.60 13.86
N GLN A 540 9.56 -6.19 13.71
CA GLN A 540 10.60 -5.52 12.95
C GLN A 540 10.14 -5.50 11.49
N PRO A 541 10.13 -4.34 10.81
CA PRO A 541 9.99 -4.34 9.37
C PRO A 541 11.06 -5.28 8.83
N ILE A 542 10.73 -6.06 7.80
CA ILE A 542 11.72 -6.87 7.10
C ILE A 542 12.61 -5.88 6.35
N VAL A 543 13.56 -5.28 7.07
CA VAL A 543 14.67 -4.57 6.51
C VAL A 543 15.67 -5.67 6.20
N PRO A 544 16.07 -5.89 4.94
CA PRO A 544 17.19 -6.75 4.66
C PRO A 544 18.40 -6.22 5.46
N THR A 545 18.74 -6.91 6.55
CA THR A 545 19.78 -6.51 7.51
C THR A 545 21.19 -6.73 6.97
N SER A 546 21.32 -7.31 5.78
CA SER A 546 22.54 -7.29 4.99
C SER A 546 22.32 -6.46 3.74
N LEU A 547 22.93 -5.27 3.71
CA LEU A 547 23.17 -4.58 2.44
C LEU A 547 24.25 -5.37 1.71
N THR A 548 23.80 -6.24 0.81
CA THR A 548 24.59 -7.29 0.14
C THR A 548 25.78 -6.74 -0.64
N ASP A 549 25.71 -5.48 -1.05
CA ASP A 549 26.68 -4.79 -1.90
C ASP A 549 27.60 -3.81 -1.16
N LEU A 550 27.56 -3.80 0.17
CA LEU A 550 28.47 -2.98 0.98
C LEU A 550 29.74 -3.72 1.43
N ASN A 551 29.80 -5.05 1.34
CA ASN A 551 30.94 -5.83 1.83
C ASN A 551 32.24 -5.45 1.09
N GLY A 552 33.21 -4.90 1.82
CA GLY A 552 34.50 -4.47 1.28
C GLY A 552 34.51 -3.06 0.67
N HIS A 553 33.42 -2.31 0.79
CA HIS A 553 33.34 -0.94 0.28
C HIS A 553 33.89 0.06 1.30
N TRP A 554 34.68 1.06 0.89
CA TRP A 554 35.25 2.05 1.83
C TRP A 554 34.18 2.82 2.64
N ALA A 555 33.00 3.02 2.03
CA ALA A 555 31.86 3.70 2.66
C ALA A 555 31.03 2.78 3.57
N GLU A 556 31.30 1.46 3.60
CA GLU A 556 30.60 0.45 4.39
C GLU A 556 30.37 0.84 5.86
N PRO A 557 31.41 1.24 6.65
CA PRO A 557 31.18 1.61 8.06
C PRO A 557 30.29 2.84 8.22
N PHE A 558 30.35 3.78 7.27
CA PHE A 558 29.57 5.03 7.31
C PHE A 558 28.11 4.79 6.89
N VAL A 559 27.90 4.05 5.81
CA VAL A 559 26.56 3.71 5.31
C VAL A 559 25.85 2.83 6.33
N ARG A 560 26.52 1.82 6.89
CA ARG A 560 25.94 0.99 7.96
C ARG A 560 25.54 1.83 9.16
N SER A 561 26.40 2.75 9.62
CA SER A 561 26.05 3.65 10.73
C SER A 561 24.81 4.50 10.45
N LEU A 562 24.64 4.98 9.21
CA LEU A 562 23.46 5.75 8.81
C LEU A 562 22.19 4.88 8.65
N VAL A 563 22.34 3.62 8.26
CA VAL A 563 21.25 2.65 8.15
C VAL A 563 20.81 2.19 9.55
N ASP A 564 21.74 1.94 10.46
CA ASP A 564 21.48 1.64 11.88
C ASP A 564 20.73 2.79 12.58
N GLN A 565 21.01 4.03 12.16
CA GLN A 565 20.33 5.23 12.64
C GLN A 565 19.01 5.53 11.89
N ASN A 566 18.57 4.68 10.97
CA ASN A 566 17.40 4.88 10.09
C ASN A 566 17.45 6.17 9.25
N LEU A 567 18.63 6.75 9.02
CA LEU A 567 18.83 7.94 8.19
C LEU A 567 18.92 7.58 6.71
N LEU A 568 19.43 6.40 6.41
CA LEU A 568 19.46 5.79 5.08
C LEU A 568 18.74 4.45 5.10
N THR A 569 18.17 4.07 3.96
CA THR A 569 17.57 2.75 3.74
C THR A 569 18.11 2.20 2.44
N GLY A 570 18.44 0.91 2.41
CA GLY A 570 18.70 0.23 1.16
C GLY A 570 17.44 0.08 0.32
N PHE A 571 17.63 -0.44 -0.88
CA PHE A 571 16.54 -0.84 -1.76
C PHE A 571 15.82 -2.09 -1.18
N PRO A 572 14.56 -2.32 -1.57
CA PRO A 572 13.78 -3.47 -1.10
C PRO A 572 14.41 -4.85 -1.39
N ASP A 573 15.38 -4.90 -2.30
CA ASP A 573 16.17 -6.08 -2.67
C ASP A 573 17.37 -6.36 -1.75
N GLY A 574 17.64 -5.49 -0.77
CA GLY A 574 18.78 -5.62 0.13
C GLY A 574 20.10 -5.10 -0.43
N SER A 575 20.07 -4.19 -1.39
CA SER A 575 21.25 -3.46 -1.88
C SER A 575 21.23 -1.99 -1.45
N PHE A 576 22.38 -1.30 -1.50
CA PHE A 576 22.53 0.13 -1.24
C PHE A 576 22.96 0.94 -2.48
N HIS A 577 23.60 0.27 -3.43
CA HIS A 577 24.27 0.81 -4.61
C HIS A 577 25.27 1.92 -4.26
N PRO A 578 26.33 1.63 -3.48
CA PRO A 578 27.24 2.66 -2.96
C PRO A 578 27.99 3.46 -4.05
N ASN A 579 28.09 2.92 -5.27
CA ASN A 579 28.73 3.55 -6.43
C ASN A 579 27.75 4.14 -7.45
N ALA A 580 26.44 4.03 -7.22
CA ALA A 580 25.45 4.61 -8.13
C ALA A 580 25.42 6.14 -8.02
N ALA A 581 25.15 6.80 -9.15
CA ALA A 581 24.96 8.24 -9.18
C ALA A 581 23.69 8.61 -8.41
N VAL A 582 23.83 9.49 -7.41
CA VAL A 582 22.71 10.01 -6.62
C VAL A 582 22.00 11.12 -7.39
N SER A 583 20.68 11.04 -7.54
CA SER A 583 19.90 12.13 -8.11
C SER A 583 19.78 13.33 -7.14
N ARG A 584 19.54 14.53 -7.68
CA ARG A 584 19.33 15.73 -6.85
C ARG A 584 18.16 15.58 -5.87
N ALA A 585 17.12 14.82 -6.24
CA ALA A 585 15.98 14.56 -5.37
C ALA A 585 16.35 13.61 -4.22
N GLU A 586 17.08 12.53 -4.50
CA GLU A 586 17.56 11.59 -3.47
C GLU A 586 18.53 12.27 -2.52
N TYR A 587 19.46 13.07 -3.04
CA TYR A 587 20.38 13.86 -2.22
C TYR A 587 19.63 14.85 -1.31
N ALA A 588 18.61 15.54 -1.83
CA ALA A 588 17.78 16.44 -1.04
C ALA A 588 17.02 15.69 0.07
N VAL A 589 16.52 14.48 -0.20
CA VAL A 589 15.87 13.62 0.80
C VAL A 589 16.87 13.17 1.86
N MET A 590 18.09 12.78 1.49
CA MET A 590 19.14 12.37 2.44
C MET A 590 19.53 13.52 3.38
N ILE A 591 19.75 14.73 2.84
CA ILE A 591 20.03 15.93 3.66
C ILE A 591 18.83 16.29 4.54
N ALA A 592 17.61 16.23 4.02
CA ALA A 592 16.41 16.55 4.81
C ALA A 592 16.23 15.58 5.99
N LYS A 593 16.54 14.29 5.79
CA LYS A 593 16.53 13.28 6.85
C LYS A 593 17.66 13.48 7.86
N ALA A 594 18.87 13.79 7.39
CA ALA A 594 20.06 13.96 8.24
C ALA A 594 20.00 15.23 9.10
N PHE A 595 19.52 16.35 8.54
CA PHE A 595 19.61 17.66 9.20
C PHE A 595 18.30 18.18 9.75
N ALA A 596 17.16 17.54 9.47
CA ALA A 596 15.82 17.88 9.96
C ALA A 596 15.70 19.35 10.44
N PRO A 597 15.91 20.35 9.56
CA PRO A 597 15.78 21.73 9.97
C PRO A 597 14.35 21.88 10.45
N GLN A 598 14.19 22.45 11.65
CA GLN A 598 12.88 22.67 12.25
C GLN A 598 11.91 23.19 11.18
N ARG A 599 10.72 22.60 11.09
CA ARG A 599 9.63 23.20 10.33
C ARG A 599 9.32 24.55 10.97
N ALA A 600 10.03 25.60 10.55
CA ALA A 600 9.55 26.95 10.66
C ALA A 600 8.25 26.98 9.85
N ALA A 601 7.17 27.38 10.52
CA ALA A 601 5.87 27.57 9.88
C ALA A 601 6.06 28.40 8.60
N PRO A 602 5.34 28.09 7.50
CA PRO A 602 5.42 28.89 6.29
C PRO A 602 4.89 30.30 6.59
N LYS A 603 5.81 31.25 6.83
CA LYS A 603 5.54 32.68 6.67
C LYS A 603 5.93 33.06 5.25
N SER A 604 4.95 33.17 4.36
CA SER A 604 4.88 34.29 3.42
C SER A 604 3.62 34.16 2.56
N THR A 605 2.65 34.99 2.89
CA THR A 605 1.71 35.63 1.96
C THR A 605 2.42 36.02 0.66
N PHE A 606 2.10 35.35 -0.44
CA PHE A 606 2.29 35.94 -1.77
C PHE A 606 1.19 36.98 -1.95
N LYS A 607 1.52 38.27 -1.76
CA LYS A 607 0.70 39.36 -2.28
C LYS A 607 0.84 39.36 -3.80
N ILE A 608 -0.26 39.12 -4.50
CA ILE A 608 -0.37 39.32 -5.94
C ILE A 608 -0.27 40.83 -6.21
N CYS A 609 0.74 41.27 -6.96
CA CYS A 609 0.74 42.61 -7.55
C CYS A 609 -0.18 42.61 -8.78
N PRO A 610 -0.99 43.67 -9.01
CA PRO A 610 -1.80 43.79 -10.22
C PRO A 610 -0.92 44.08 -11.45
N PRO A 611 -1.39 43.72 -12.67
CA PRO A 611 -0.57 43.77 -13.87
C PRO A 611 -0.34 45.21 -14.34
N ILE A 612 0.91 45.53 -14.68
CA ILE A 612 1.26 46.76 -15.41
C ILE A 612 0.93 46.54 -16.89
N SER A 613 0.12 47.45 -17.41
CA SER A 613 -0.28 47.54 -18.82
C SER A 613 0.90 47.87 -19.72
N GLY A 614 1.01 47.14 -20.84
CA GLY A 614 1.64 47.61 -22.06
C GLY A 614 3.12 47.27 -22.23
N GLN A 615 3.40 46.16 -22.92
CA GLN A 615 4.36 46.10 -24.04
C GLN A 615 4.25 44.76 -24.78
N ARG A 616 4.36 44.81 -26.11
CA ARG A 616 4.14 43.71 -27.07
C ARG A 616 5.11 42.54 -26.88
N LEU A 617 4.59 41.32 -26.90
CA LEU A 617 5.36 40.09 -27.10
C LEU A 617 5.62 39.86 -28.61
N PRO A 618 6.86 39.58 -29.05
CA PRO A 618 7.10 38.92 -30.34
C PRO A 618 6.96 37.39 -30.21
N SER A 619 6.54 36.77 -31.30
CA SER A 619 6.17 35.35 -31.47
C SER A 619 7.31 34.34 -31.21
N PRO A 620 6.98 33.08 -30.85
CA PRO A 620 7.96 32.11 -30.37
C PRO A 620 8.75 31.49 -31.53
N LYS A 621 10.08 31.64 -31.51
CA LYS A 621 11.03 30.80 -32.27
C LYS A 621 11.37 29.54 -31.45
N ARG A 622 11.56 28.43 -32.18
CA ARG A 622 11.84 27.07 -31.69
C ARG A 622 13.04 27.00 -30.72
N PRO A 623 13.05 26.06 -29.76
CA PRO A 623 14.19 25.90 -28.86
C PRO A 623 15.35 25.17 -29.58
N GLU A 624 16.47 25.86 -29.74
CA GLU A 624 17.77 25.26 -30.09
C GLU A 624 18.42 24.63 -28.85
N ALA A 625 19.01 23.46 -29.06
CA ALA A 625 19.69 22.64 -28.08
C ALA A 625 21.03 23.27 -27.65
N VAL A 626 21.30 23.28 -26.34
CA VAL A 626 22.62 23.66 -25.80
C VAL A 626 23.43 22.39 -25.56
N PHE A 627 24.47 22.21 -26.38
CA PHE A 627 25.54 21.22 -26.25
C PHE A 627 26.47 21.54 -25.07
N TRP A 628 26.84 20.54 -24.28
CA TRP A 628 28.01 20.58 -23.39
C TRP A 628 29.22 19.95 -24.09
N ARG A 629 30.35 20.67 -24.13
CA ARG A 629 31.63 20.23 -24.71
C ARG A 629 32.44 19.40 -23.69
N GLU A 630 32.92 18.24 -24.15
CA GLU A 630 33.94 17.41 -23.52
C GLU A 630 35.34 18.06 -23.65
N PHE A 631 36.20 17.84 -22.65
CA PHE A 631 37.66 18.03 -22.74
C PHE A 631 38.35 16.67 -22.86
N PRO A 632 39.27 16.44 -23.81
CA PRO A 632 40.12 15.26 -23.85
C PRO A 632 41.53 15.52 -23.25
N PRO A 633 42.33 14.47 -23.01
CA PRO A 633 43.37 14.41 -21.98
C PRO A 633 44.77 14.74 -22.51
N SER A 634 45.71 15.06 -21.62
CA SER A 634 47.14 14.91 -21.93
C SER A 634 47.97 14.63 -20.67
N GLY A 635 48.84 13.63 -20.78
CA GLY A 635 49.96 13.39 -19.88
C GLY A 635 51.28 13.59 -20.60
N SER A 636 52.35 13.57 -19.80
CA SER A 636 53.81 13.57 -20.11
C SER A 636 54.56 14.92 -20.19
N SER A 637 55.45 15.11 -19.21
CA SER A 637 56.60 16.04 -19.07
C SER A 637 57.70 15.72 -20.13
N PRO A 638 58.82 16.48 -20.33
CA PRO A 638 59.62 17.26 -19.36
C PRO A 638 60.32 18.57 -19.84
N ILE A 639 61.17 19.14 -18.97
CA ILE A 639 62.29 20.12 -19.14
C ILE A 639 62.08 21.50 -18.44
N SER A 640 62.98 21.81 -17.49
CA SER A 640 63.19 23.07 -16.73
C SER A 640 64.18 24.02 -17.47
N PRO A 641 64.65 25.19 -16.96
CA PRO A 641 64.35 25.97 -15.73
C PRO A 641 64.20 27.52 -15.94
N PHE A 642 64.15 28.30 -14.83
CA PHE A 642 64.22 29.78 -14.67
C PHE A 642 62.93 30.58 -14.98
N LEU A 643 62.45 31.61 -14.24
CA LEU A 643 62.77 32.42 -13.04
C LEU A 643 61.47 32.41 -12.17
N GLY A 644 61.44 32.34 -10.84
CA GLY A 644 62.02 33.28 -9.90
C GLY A 644 61.03 34.38 -9.50
N PHE A 645 60.15 34.15 -8.52
CA PHE A 645 59.72 35.17 -7.53
C PHE A 645 59.07 34.50 -6.31
N ARG A 646 59.74 34.64 -5.16
CA ARG A 646 59.26 34.29 -3.82
C ARG A 646 58.35 35.39 -3.29
N CYS A 647 57.40 34.99 -2.44
CA CYS A 647 57.02 35.54 -1.12
C CYS A 647 55.51 35.35 -0.90
N SER A 648 54.95 35.04 0.26
CA SER A 648 55.37 34.50 1.55
C SER A 648 54.04 34.30 2.31
N PHE A 649 53.83 33.12 2.88
CA PHE A 649 52.86 32.90 3.97
C PHE A 649 53.33 33.70 5.21
N PRO A 650 52.46 34.03 6.20
CA PRO A 650 52.29 33.07 7.29
C PRO A 650 50.90 33.05 7.99
N TRP A 651 50.58 31.86 8.50
CA TRP A 651 49.80 31.63 9.71
C TRP A 651 50.53 32.20 10.94
N SER A 652 49.82 32.70 11.95
CA SER A 652 50.15 32.39 13.37
C SER A 652 49.00 32.72 14.32
N MET A 653 48.66 31.73 15.14
CA MET A 653 48.13 31.88 16.49
C MET A 653 49.10 32.67 17.39
N ALA A 654 48.58 33.42 18.36
CA ALA A 654 48.90 33.25 19.79
C ALA A 654 48.19 34.31 20.64
N CYS A 655 47.68 33.85 21.79
CA CYS A 655 47.20 34.65 22.91
C CYS A 655 48.24 35.67 23.41
N SER A 656 47.77 36.88 23.70
CA SER A 656 47.96 37.67 24.93
C SER A 656 47.12 38.94 24.81
#